data_AF-M4VAN2-F1
#
_entry.id   AF-M4VAN2-F1
#
_cell.length_a   1.000
_cell.length_b   1.000
_cell.length_c   1.000
_cell.angle_alpha   90.00
_cell.angle_beta   90.00
_cell.angle_gamma   90.00
#
_symmetry.space_group_name_H-M   'P 1'
#
loop_
_entity.id
_entity.type
_entity.pdbx_description
1 polymer ?
#
loop_
_entity_poly.entity_id
_entity_poly.type
_entity_poly.pdbx_seq_one_letter_code
_entity_poly.pdbx_strand_id
1 'polypeptide(L)'
;MMITRMALLVAGVFLFLSSCAPVKFTRSDNVSVATNCSGDACIASTVACDPKINGALTTFTYTSLTANYPSIQSNCAPTDVDYTWVVKKADGTVITNSIPGLENANPSDVNFTVLGQGNYYVYLTAGKTGNGLNPYNATTPLEFIVPGSGVGNSLTCDPKLNGTQTSVVVRASDSNPAITANCTPAAATYIWTATKDGSNFTIAGLSGASSTPNIKSYGPGVYRISLYAVATGSTHWQSSSPLVVTVQDDPTPIAAIQCNPRINGSLTNLTVTSSSPNPLISGNCAPSAVQYTWTVTKNGSNVTVPGLSGANSNPNFLGLGTGTYLIYLTASAPNHSNWSTTTPLSITVDNTGPTQTLSCAPRLNNTSVAVTITPSGNNPLVTSGCNPSTVTHTWSVFKAGSAVTIGGLNGASSTGNFIGAGLGTYFIYLTASAPGYNAYVSPSPLEVTVATANDPLRPVVFEKLVQVTDNKVDILVVVDDSNSMAPENTKLAQRLQGFVQDLTASGVDWQMCATVTRSQDAYNNGTFYWGASRNWVGYLGSPAWLMKAGATDPYSIFTSTIAAIGAGWANTDDERGIKAAWWSVEYAPYNGCYRDDASLAVIVISDEDVRSVGGNSSLQYYQGEYKPLEADDQPQSFVNKIRQQFGVDKRVTFNSIIVRPGDSQCMAAQDAGAAKSHYGYKYNELSQLTGGGVASICANDYSTNLYYFKDRIVNSLASIPLECAPVGQINVTITPSMSSVATQLQNNSVVFSPAIPAGRTVKVEYNCPRS
;
A
#
# COMPACT_ATOMS: atom_id res chain seq x y z
N MET A 1 48.65 31.04 -39.93
CA MET A 1 49.78 31.78 -39.35
C MET A 1 50.13 31.09 -38.03
N MET A 2 51.36 30.57 -37.96
CA MET A 2 52.06 29.93 -36.83
C MET A 2 51.40 28.73 -36.12
N ILE A 3 51.85 27.47 -36.22
CA ILE A 3 53.17 26.79 -36.12
C ILE A 3 53.22 25.91 -34.86
N THR A 4 53.12 24.58 -35.10
CA THR A 4 53.89 23.45 -34.50
C THR A 4 53.76 23.10 -33.00
N ARG A 5 53.95 21.85 -32.51
CA ARG A 5 54.41 20.55 -33.08
C ARG A 5 54.15 19.41 -32.05
N MET A 6 53.90 18.19 -32.55
CA MET A 6 54.48 16.85 -32.21
C MET A 6 54.68 16.44 -30.74
N ALA A 7 54.49 15.20 -30.27
CA ALA A 7 54.39 13.84 -30.83
C ALA A 7 53.75 12.92 -29.75
N LEU A 8 52.82 11.99 -30.05
CA LEU A 8 53.00 10.60 -30.54
C LEU A 8 53.76 9.66 -29.57
N LEU A 9 53.06 8.74 -28.85
CA LEU A 9 53.14 7.28 -29.05
C LEU A 9 52.20 6.46 -28.11
N VAL A 10 51.19 5.87 -28.72
CA VAL A 10 50.71 4.47 -28.69
C VAL A 10 51.21 3.49 -27.59
N ALA A 11 50.26 2.91 -26.83
CA ALA A 11 49.97 1.45 -26.70
C ALA A 11 49.58 1.02 -25.27
N GLY A 12 48.49 0.24 -25.15
CA GLY A 12 48.32 -0.71 -24.05
C GLY A 12 46.95 -0.74 -23.37
N VAL A 13 45.94 -1.32 -24.03
CA VAL A 13 44.71 -1.79 -23.40
C VAL A 13 45.01 -3.14 -22.73
N PHE A 14 44.71 -3.31 -21.44
CA PHE A 14 43.83 -4.35 -20.87
C PHE A 14 44.06 -4.62 -19.35
N LEU A 15 42.93 -4.91 -18.69
CA LEU A 15 42.72 -5.55 -17.37
C LEU A 15 42.67 -4.63 -16.13
N PHE A 16 41.45 -4.16 -15.83
CA PHE A 16 41.05 -3.77 -14.48
C PHE A 16 40.93 -5.03 -13.60
N LEU A 17 41.78 -5.13 -12.58
CA LEU A 17 41.55 -5.93 -11.39
C LEU A 17 41.33 -4.96 -10.22
N SER A 18 40.13 -4.98 -9.67
CA SER A 18 39.69 -4.25 -8.48
C SER A 18 40.38 -4.80 -7.24
N SER A 19 41.31 -4.04 -6.66
CA SER A 19 41.83 -4.27 -5.31
C SER A 19 40.95 -3.54 -4.28
N CYS A 20 40.25 -4.30 -3.43
CA CYS A 20 39.56 -3.76 -2.27
C CYS A 20 40.56 -3.15 -1.27
N ALA A 21 40.37 -1.88 -0.93
CA ALA A 21 41.08 -1.19 0.14
C ALA A 21 40.60 -1.67 1.53
N PRO A 22 41.47 -1.66 2.56
CA PRO A 22 41.09 -2.04 3.93
C PRO A 22 40.08 -1.05 4.53
N VAL A 23 39.01 -1.59 5.08
CA VAL A 23 37.92 -0.83 5.70
C VAL A 23 38.40 -0.21 7.01
N LYS A 24 38.28 1.12 7.09
CA LYS A 24 38.36 1.91 8.32
C LYS A 24 37.24 1.46 9.27
N PHE A 25 37.58 1.01 10.48
CA PHE A 25 36.60 0.82 11.54
C PHE A 25 36.23 2.19 12.13
N THR A 26 34.98 2.61 11.94
CA THR A 26 34.37 3.73 12.67
C THR A 26 33.54 3.21 13.83
N ARG A 27 33.65 3.91 14.97
CA ARG A 27 32.95 3.75 16.25
C ARG A 27 31.42 3.61 16.13
N SER A 28 30.86 2.62 16.82
CA SER A 28 29.50 2.53 17.39
C SER A 28 29.39 1.16 18.10
N ASP A 29 28.89 0.92 19.31
CA ASP A 29 28.30 1.72 20.38
C ASP A 29 28.47 0.92 21.69
N ASN A 30 28.44 1.63 22.82
CA ASN A 30 28.56 1.12 24.18
C ASN A 30 27.40 0.20 24.59
N VAL A 31 27.73 -0.78 25.44
CA VAL A 31 26.79 -1.56 26.26
C VAL A 31 26.07 -0.64 27.24
N SER A 32 24.73 -0.67 27.25
CA SER A 32 23.91 0.00 28.25
C SER A 32 23.80 -0.85 29.53
N VAL A 33 24.40 -0.38 30.60
CA VAL A 33 24.05 -0.77 31.97
C VAL A 33 23.10 0.29 32.52
N ALA A 34 21.95 -0.14 33.05
CA ALA A 34 20.86 0.72 33.51
C ALA A 34 21.33 1.81 34.47
N THR A 35 20.83 3.04 34.29
CA THR A 35 20.94 4.12 35.26
C THR A 35 19.64 4.92 35.33
N ASN A 36 19.14 5.08 36.56
CA ASN A 36 17.98 5.90 36.91
C ASN A 36 18.36 7.39 36.88
N CYS A 37 17.91 8.15 35.88
CA CYS A 37 17.84 9.64 35.91
C CYS A 37 16.74 10.10 34.92
N SER A 38 15.93 11.10 35.29
CA SER A 38 14.92 11.74 34.43
C SER A 38 15.26 13.21 34.15
N GLY A 39 15.18 13.63 32.88
CA GLY A 39 15.31 15.03 32.43
C GLY A 39 16.26 15.23 31.24
N ASP A 40 15.89 16.15 30.33
CA ASP A 40 16.56 16.45 29.05
C ASP A 40 17.94 17.10 29.23
N ALA A 41 18.98 16.34 29.60
CA ALA A 41 20.40 16.75 29.44
C ALA A 41 21.47 15.64 29.65
N CYS A 42 21.19 14.34 29.46
CA CYS A 42 22.22 13.30 29.65
C CYS A 42 22.75 12.73 28.32
N ILE A 43 23.90 13.22 27.85
CA ILE A 43 24.80 12.44 27.01
C ILE A 43 25.67 11.62 27.98
N ALA A 44 25.43 10.31 28.06
CA ALA A 44 26.21 9.40 28.90
C ALA A 44 27.67 9.36 28.39
N SER A 45 28.55 10.15 29.02
CA SER A 45 29.98 10.05 28.77
C SER A 45 30.56 8.92 29.63
N THR A 46 31.30 8.01 28.99
CA THR A 46 31.97 6.88 29.64
C THR A 46 33.48 7.11 29.62
N VAL A 47 34.20 6.62 30.62
CA VAL A 47 35.68 6.55 30.52
C VAL A 47 36.04 5.64 29.36
N ALA A 48 36.88 6.09 28.45
CA ALA A 48 37.33 5.30 27.30
C ALA A 48 38.85 5.12 27.36
N CYS A 49 39.32 3.89 27.42
CA CYS A 49 40.74 3.55 27.47
C CYS A 49 41.12 2.58 26.35
N ASP A 50 42.37 2.68 25.88
CA ASP A 50 42.98 1.74 24.94
C ASP A 50 44.39 1.37 25.38
N PRO A 51 44.53 0.48 26.38
CA PRO A 51 45.83 0.16 26.94
C PRO A 51 46.74 -0.49 25.89
N LYS A 52 48.02 -0.09 25.86
CA LYS A 52 49.07 -0.62 24.96
C LYS A 52 50.39 -0.83 25.68
N ILE A 53 51.07 -1.93 25.36
CA ILE A 53 52.45 -2.21 25.76
C ILE A 53 53.40 -1.48 24.79
N ASN A 54 54.38 -0.74 25.31
CA ASN A 54 55.35 0.06 24.53
C ASN A 54 54.67 0.93 23.46
N GLY A 55 53.48 1.45 23.80
CA GLY A 55 52.69 2.37 22.99
C GLY A 55 51.92 1.81 21.80
N ALA A 56 52.12 0.56 21.39
CA ALA A 56 51.39 -0.01 20.25
C ALA A 56 51.03 -1.49 20.39
N LEU A 57 51.72 -2.24 21.25
CA LEU A 57 51.56 -3.69 21.34
C LEU A 57 50.44 -4.06 22.30
N THR A 58 49.85 -5.24 22.11
CA THR A 58 48.93 -5.85 23.08
C THR A 58 49.49 -7.13 23.69
N THR A 59 50.60 -7.64 23.16
CA THR A 59 51.32 -8.82 23.65
C THR A 59 52.81 -8.52 23.73
N PHE A 60 53.47 -8.98 24.80
CA PHE A 60 54.91 -8.88 24.98
C PHE A 60 55.51 -10.19 25.52
N THR A 61 56.59 -10.65 24.89
CA THR A 61 57.30 -11.88 25.28
C THR A 61 58.65 -11.54 25.88
N TYR A 62 58.88 -11.96 27.12
CA TYR A 62 60.19 -11.84 27.78
C TYR A 62 61.20 -12.77 27.13
N THR A 63 62.45 -12.32 27.05
CA THR A 63 63.59 -13.14 26.60
C THR A 63 64.62 -13.27 27.72
N SER A 64 65.50 -14.27 27.64
CA SER A 64 66.60 -14.48 28.60
C SER A 64 67.63 -13.35 28.65
N LEU A 65 67.57 -12.37 27.73
CA LEU A 65 68.46 -11.22 27.60
C LEU A 65 67.73 -9.87 27.73
N THR A 66 66.51 -9.85 28.27
CA THR A 66 65.70 -8.62 28.31
C THR A 66 66.34 -7.58 29.23
N ALA A 67 67.15 -6.69 28.67
CA ALA A 67 67.82 -5.62 29.40
C ALA A 67 66.89 -4.42 29.69
N ASN A 68 65.78 -4.30 28.96
CA ASN A 68 64.79 -3.21 29.10
C ASN A 68 63.39 -3.80 29.28
N TYR A 69 62.78 -3.56 30.43
CA TYR A 69 61.43 -4.04 30.75
C TYR A 69 60.33 -3.21 30.04
N PRO A 70 59.20 -3.82 29.66
CA PRO A 70 58.13 -3.13 28.93
C PRO A 70 57.41 -2.07 29.78
N SER A 71 56.89 -1.06 29.12
CA SER A 71 55.97 -0.06 29.69
C SER A 71 54.54 -0.29 29.20
N ILE A 72 53.56 0.17 29.96
CA ILE A 72 52.14 0.15 29.59
C ILE A 72 51.64 1.59 29.57
N GLN A 73 50.95 1.96 28.50
CA GLN A 73 50.21 3.21 28.38
C GLN A 73 48.72 2.90 28.43
N SER A 74 47.97 3.50 29.35
CA SER A 74 46.52 3.24 29.50
C SER A 74 45.66 3.94 28.46
N ASN A 75 46.11 5.08 27.93
CA ASN A 75 45.43 5.89 26.92
C ASN A 75 43.95 6.21 27.27
N CYS A 76 43.68 6.51 28.54
CA CYS A 76 42.32 6.85 28.97
C CYS A 76 41.94 8.30 28.65
N ALA A 77 40.69 8.50 28.26
CA ALA A 77 40.02 9.79 28.13
C ALA A 77 38.74 9.78 29.00
N PRO A 78 38.57 10.75 29.93
CA PRO A 78 39.56 11.76 30.32
C PRO A 78 40.81 11.13 30.97
N THR A 79 41.93 11.87 30.97
CA THR A 79 43.22 11.39 31.51
C THR A 79 43.31 11.43 33.04
N ASP A 80 42.35 12.05 33.71
CA ASP A 80 42.27 12.15 35.17
C ASP A 80 41.17 11.22 35.68
N VAL A 81 41.51 9.93 35.80
CA VAL A 81 40.66 8.84 36.32
C VAL A 81 41.46 8.01 37.32
N ASP A 82 40.78 7.26 38.19
CA ASP A 82 41.36 6.25 39.07
C ASP A 82 41.59 4.96 38.27
N TYR A 83 42.73 4.27 38.46
CA TYR A 83 43.12 3.08 37.69
C TYR A 83 43.37 1.89 38.60
N THR A 84 43.03 0.70 38.13
CA THR A 84 43.38 -0.57 38.78
C THR A 84 43.76 -1.60 37.73
N TRP A 85 44.92 -2.22 37.92
CA TRP A 85 45.39 -3.31 37.07
C TRP A 85 45.09 -4.66 37.73
N VAL A 86 44.38 -5.53 37.02
CA VAL A 86 44.06 -6.89 37.48
C VAL A 86 44.84 -7.89 36.64
N VAL A 87 45.64 -8.73 37.29
CA VAL A 87 46.43 -9.76 36.62
C VAL A 87 45.75 -11.12 36.79
N LYS A 88 45.65 -11.89 35.70
CA LYS A 88 45.14 -13.25 35.70
C LYS A 88 46.07 -14.21 34.96
N LYS A 89 46.05 -15.49 35.35
CA LYS A 89 46.62 -16.59 34.54
C LYS A 89 45.65 -16.99 33.41
N ALA A 90 46.13 -17.80 32.48
CA ALA A 90 45.33 -18.33 31.36
C ALA A 90 44.07 -19.11 31.79
N ASP A 91 44.08 -19.72 32.97
CA ASP A 91 42.92 -20.40 33.56
C ASP A 91 41.90 -19.45 34.23
N GLY A 92 42.14 -18.14 34.16
CA GLY A 92 41.29 -17.11 34.76
C GLY A 92 41.58 -16.81 36.23
N THR A 93 42.51 -17.52 36.87
CA THR A 93 42.88 -17.29 38.27
C THR A 93 43.52 -15.91 38.47
N VAL A 94 42.99 -15.12 39.40
CA VAL A 94 43.52 -13.79 39.74
C VAL A 94 44.82 -13.92 40.52
N ILE A 95 45.84 -13.17 40.12
CA ILE A 95 47.13 -13.08 40.82
C ILE A 95 47.09 -11.86 41.73
N THR A 96 47.31 -12.09 43.03
CA THR A 96 47.30 -11.04 44.06
C THR A 96 48.71 -10.61 44.48
N ASN A 97 49.76 -11.31 44.03
CA ASN A 97 51.14 -10.91 44.24
C ASN A 97 51.44 -9.56 43.57
N SER A 98 52.20 -8.69 44.25
CA SER A 98 52.69 -7.44 43.67
C SER A 98 53.63 -7.72 42.49
N ILE A 99 53.36 -7.10 41.34
CA ILE A 99 54.20 -7.21 40.15
C ILE A 99 55.09 -5.97 40.06
N PRO A 100 56.43 -6.11 40.07
CA PRO A 100 57.32 -4.96 39.96
C PRO A 100 57.01 -4.14 38.71
N GLY A 101 56.94 -2.81 38.88
CA GLY A 101 56.68 -1.85 37.80
C GLY A 101 55.20 -1.71 37.40
N LEU A 102 54.29 -2.58 37.87
CA LEU A 102 52.86 -2.53 37.52
C LEU A 102 52.07 -1.62 38.47
N GLU A 103 52.41 -0.33 38.46
CA GLU A 103 51.79 0.68 39.32
C GLU A 103 51.44 1.93 38.52
N ASN A 104 50.44 2.68 38.99
CA ASN A 104 49.96 3.94 38.39
C ASN A 104 49.26 3.78 37.02
N ALA A 105 48.88 4.92 36.43
CA ALA A 105 48.12 5.01 35.18
C ALA A 105 48.89 4.51 33.95
N ASN A 106 50.21 4.73 33.93
CA ASN A 106 51.09 4.33 32.83
C ASN A 106 52.32 3.59 33.39
N PRO A 107 52.16 2.31 33.77
CA PRO A 107 53.23 1.49 34.34
C PRO A 107 54.52 1.49 33.50
N SER A 108 55.69 1.51 34.16
CA SER A 108 57.00 1.37 33.52
C SER A 108 57.80 0.26 34.18
N ASP A 109 58.72 -0.33 33.44
CA ASP A 109 59.58 -1.43 33.91
C ASP A 109 58.80 -2.65 34.45
N VAL A 110 57.66 -2.96 33.81
CA VAL A 110 56.77 -4.04 34.25
C VAL A 110 57.50 -5.38 34.10
N ASN A 111 57.59 -6.15 35.20
CA ASN A 111 58.36 -7.39 35.23
C ASN A 111 57.55 -8.60 35.74
N PHE A 112 57.03 -9.40 34.80
CA PHE A 112 56.32 -10.65 35.08
C PHE A 112 57.22 -11.86 35.29
N THR A 113 58.53 -11.77 35.02
CA THR A 113 59.45 -12.92 35.16
C THR A 113 59.54 -13.44 36.60
N VAL A 114 59.23 -12.59 37.58
CA VAL A 114 59.18 -12.96 39.01
C VAL A 114 58.10 -13.99 39.34
N LEU A 115 57.10 -14.17 38.47
CA LEU A 115 56.02 -15.14 38.65
C LEU A 115 56.33 -16.52 38.05
N GLY A 116 57.48 -16.68 37.40
CA GLY A 116 57.87 -17.90 36.70
C GLY A 116 57.33 -17.98 35.27
N GLN A 117 57.48 -19.17 34.66
CA GLN A 117 57.02 -19.44 33.30
C GLN A 117 55.48 -19.37 33.22
N GLY A 118 54.97 -18.71 32.18
CA GLY A 118 53.53 -18.69 31.90
C GLY A 118 53.08 -17.47 31.10
N ASN A 119 51.79 -17.46 30.79
CA ASN A 119 51.10 -16.33 30.18
C ASN A 119 50.28 -15.61 31.26
N TYR A 120 50.47 -14.29 31.32
CA TYR A 120 49.84 -13.40 32.28
C TYR A 120 49.00 -12.36 31.55
N TYR A 121 47.73 -12.28 31.89
CA TYR A 121 46.74 -11.41 31.27
C TYR A 121 46.45 -10.24 32.20
N VAL A 122 46.66 -9.02 31.72
CA VAL A 122 46.56 -7.79 32.50
C VAL A 122 45.39 -6.97 31.99
N TYR A 123 44.42 -6.75 32.87
CA TYR A 123 43.21 -6.00 32.59
C TYR A 123 43.25 -4.63 33.26
N LEU A 124 42.82 -3.60 32.54
CA LEU A 124 42.63 -2.27 33.10
C LEU A 124 41.18 -2.07 33.54
N THR A 125 41.00 -1.63 34.77
CA THR A 125 39.77 -0.96 35.22
C THR A 125 40.10 0.51 35.44
N ALA A 126 39.27 1.41 34.91
CA ALA A 126 39.42 2.84 35.12
C ALA A 126 38.07 3.50 35.43
N GLY A 127 38.00 4.35 36.46
CA GLY A 127 36.76 5.02 36.87
C GLY A 127 37.07 6.35 37.55
N LYS A 128 36.11 7.28 37.64
CA LYS A 128 36.33 8.56 38.33
C LYS A 128 35.30 8.76 39.43
N THR A 129 35.77 8.81 40.66
CA THR A 129 34.90 8.97 41.82
C THR A 129 34.25 10.37 41.81
N GLY A 130 32.91 10.45 41.82
CA GLY A 130 32.14 11.69 41.99
C GLY A 130 31.64 12.41 40.72
N ASN A 131 32.02 11.98 39.51
CA ASN A 131 31.66 12.68 38.26
C ASN A 131 30.57 12.00 37.40
N GLY A 132 29.94 10.94 37.89
CA GLY A 132 28.83 10.27 37.17
C GLY A 132 29.21 9.56 35.87
N LEU A 133 30.52 9.39 35.58
CA LEU A 133 31.00 8.64 34.41
C LEU A 133 30.96 7.13 34.67
N ASN A 134 30.50 6.36 33.69
CA ASN A 134 30.58 4.90 33.79
C ASN A 134 32.04 4.43 33.73
N PRO A 135 32.46 3.51 34.61
CA PRO A 135 33.81 2.99 34.63
C PRO A 135 34.11 2.13 33.40
N TYR A 136 35.33 2.22 32.90
CA TYR A 136 35.89 1.33 31.90
C TYR A 136 36.39 0.05 32.55
N ASN A 137 35.99 -1.09 32.02
CA ASN A 137 36.58 -2.39 32.34
C ASN A 137 37.06 -3.02 31.03
N ALA A 138 38.37 -3.23 30.90
CA ALA A 138 38.95 -3.88 29.74
C ALA A 138 38.34 -5.28 29.56
N THR A 139 37.74 -5.54 28.42
CA THR A 139 37.30 -6.90 28.03
C THR A 139 38.41 -7.68 27.32
N THR A 140 39.39 -6.96 26.78
CA THR A 140 40.59 -7.51 26.14
C THR A 140 41.82 -7.23 27.01
N PRO A 141 42.55 -8.26 27.48
CA PRO A 141 43.74 -8.06 28.28
C PRO A 141 44.96 -7.70 27.42
N LEU A 142 45.96 -7.10 28.07
CA LEU A 142 47.34 -7.15 27.60
C LEU A 142 47.94 -8.49 28.00
N GLU A 143 48.70 -9.13 27.10
CA GLU A 143 49.31 -10.44 27.34
C GLU A 143 50.83 -10.31 27.54
N PHE A 144 51.33 -10.88 28.64
CA PHE A 144 52.74 -10.98 28.95
C PHE A 144 53.16 -12.44 29.01
N ILE A 145 54.15 -12.82 28.21
CA ILE A 145 54.59 -14.21 28.05
C ILE A 145 55.99 -14.35 28.64
N VAL A 146 56.13 -15.13 29.71
CA VAL A 146 57.43 -15.56 30.25
C VAL A 146 57.71 -16.96 29.71
N PRO A 147 58.57 -17.11 28.68
CA PRO A 147 58.78 -18.39 28.04
C PRO A 147 59.53 -19.37 28.94
N GLY A 148 59.21 -20.66 28.79
CA GLY A 148 60.01 -21.77 29.32
C GLY A 148 61.11 -22.22 28.37
N SER A 149 62.03 -23.04 28.85
CA SER A 149 63.07 -23.66 28.02
C SER A 149 62.46 -24.67 27.03
N GLY A 150 62.31 -24.29 25.76
CA GLY A 150 61.93 -25.22 24.67
C GLY A 150 61.00 -24.68 23.58
N VAL A 151 61.27 -23.50 23.02
CA VAL A 151 60.45 -22.92 21.94
C VAL A 151 60.78 -23.59 20.59
N GLY A 152 59.76 -24.14 19.89
CA GLY A 152 59.96 -24.62 18.51
C GLY A 152 58.76 -25.26 17.79
N ASN A 153 57.69 -25.68 18.47
CA ASN A 153 56.57 -26.33 17.76
C ASN A 153 55.52 -25.30 17.30
N SER A 154 55.26 -25.24 15.98
CA SER A 154 54.18 -24.43 15.40
C SER A 154 52.85 -25.13 15.59
N LEU A 155 51.90 -24.50 16.29
CA LEU A 155 50.49 -24.93 16.33
C LEU A 155 49.75 -24.28 15.17
N THR A 156 49.12 -25.10 14.33
CA THR A 156 48.29 -24.62 13.21
C THR A 156 46.91 -25.24 13.32
N CYS A 157 45.85 -24.42 13.30
CA CYS A 157 44.47 -24.89 13.25
C CYS A 157 43.77 -24.48 11.95
N ASP A 158 42.74 -25.21 11.55
CA ASP A 158 41.87 -24.87 10.42
C ASP A 158 40.39 -25.11 10.77
N PRO A 159 39.75 -24.17 11.49
CA PRO A 159 38.36 -24.32 11.88
C PRO A 159 37.43 -24.55 10.68
N LYS A 160 36.53 -25.54 10.76
CA LYS A 160 35.55 -25.85 9.70
C LYS A 160 34.16 -26.13 10.25
N LEU A 161 33.17 -25.74 9.46
CA LEU A 161 31.77 -26.14 9.52
C LEU A 161 31.57 -27.40 8.65
N ASN A 162 30.85 -28.39 9.16
CA ASN A 162 30.54 -29.64 8.46
C ASN A 162 31.78 -30.29 7.80
N GLY A 163 32.93 -30.18 8.47
CA GLY A 163 34.22 -30.73 8.05
C GLY A 163 34.98 -29.94 6.97
N THR A 164 34.33 -29.12 6.15
CA THR A 164 35.01 -28.47 5.00
C THR A 164 34.65 -27.00 4.78
N GLN A 165 33.54 -26.51 5.33
CA GLN A 165 32.98 -25.20 5.02
C GLN A 165 33.47 -24.14 6.00
N THR A 166 33.55 -22.88 5.57
CA THR A 166 33.79 -21.73 6.46
C THR A 166 32.55 -20.85 6.65
N SER A 167 31.52 -21.09 5.83
CA SER A 167 30.21 -20.46 5.97
C SER A 167 29.08 -21.43 5.61
N VAL A 168 27.96 -21.37 6.33
CA VAL A 168 26.72 -22.09 6.01
C VAL A 168 25.51 -21.20 6.19
N VAL A 169 24.47 -21.46 5.38
CA VAL A 169 23.13 -20.94 5.60
C VAL A 169 22.28 -22.11 6.06
N VAL A 170 21.55 -21.94 7.17
CA VAL A 170 20.69 -22.98 7.76
C VAL A 170 19.32 -22.41 8.06
N ARG A 171 18.29 -23.23 7.89
CA ARG A 171 16.89 -22.92 8.20
C ARG A 171 16.36 -23.83 9.29
N ALA A 172 15.14 -23.58 9.78
CA ALA A 172 14.58 -24.33 10.91
C ALA A 172 14.54 -25.86 10.65
N SER A 173 14.32 -26.26 9.40
CA SER A 173 14.29 -27.66 8.94
C SER A 173 15.66 -28.32 8.70
N ASP A 174 16.75 -27.56 8.59
CA ASP A 174 18.09 -28.09 8.28
C ASP A 174 18.77 -28.75 9.49
N SER A 175 19.78 -29.59 9.27
CA SER A 175 20.60 -30.12 10.39
C SER A 175 21.50 -29.03 11.00
N ASN A 176 21.76 -29.09 12.32
CA ASN A 176 22.69 -28.18 12.97
C ASN A 176 24.13 -28.41 12.46
N PRO A 177 24.90 -27.35 12.17
CA PRO A 177 26.24 -27.52 11.63
C PRO A 177 27.22 -28.06 12.68
N ALA A 178 28.08 -28.98 12.26
CA ALA A 178 29.21 -29.44 13.08
C ALA A 178 30.36 -28.42 13.00
N ILE A 179 30.94 -28.06 14.13
CA ILE A 179 32.05 -27.11 14.25
C ILE A 179 33.28 -27.86 14.73
N THR A 180 34.37 -27.78 13.98
CA THR A 180 35.63 -28.51 14.23
C THR A 180 36.82 -27.55 14.21
N ALA A 181 37.81 -27.74 15.09
CA ALA A 181 38.98 -26.87 15.22
C ALA A 181 40.15 -27.25 14.27
N ASN A 182 40.33 -28.55 13.99
CA ASN A 182 41.38 -29.12 13.14
C ASN A 182 42.81 -28.60 13.44
N CYS A 183 43.23 -28.66 14.72
CA CYS A 183 44.56 -28.25 15.15
C CYS A 183 45.61 -29.35 15.02
N THR A 184 46.80 -29.00 14.52
CA THR A 184 47.99 -29.86 14.45
C THR A 184 49.20 -29.13 15.05
N PRO A 185 49.86 -29.69 16.09
CA PRO A 185 49.38 -30.83 16.91
C PRO A 185 48.06 -30.51 17.61
N ALA A 186 47.41 -31.51 18.20
CA ALA A 186 46.17 -31.28 18.96
C ALA A 186 46.42 -30.26 20.09
N ALA A 187 45.52 -29.29 20.22
CA ALA A 187 45.65 -28.26 21.24
C ALA A 187 45.26 -28.81 22.62
N ALA A 188 45.95 -28.35 23.66
CA ALA A 188 45.59 -28.63 25.04
C ALA A 188 44.37 -27.80 25.48
N THR A 189 44.10 -26.67 24.82
CA THR A 189 42.99 -25.77 25.13
C THR A 189 42.31 -25.27 23.86
N TYR A 190 40.97 -25.26 23.86
CA TYR A 190 40.12 -24.72 22.80
C TYR A 190 39.14 -23.72 23.41
N ILE A 191 39.24 -22.45 23.03
CA ILE A 191 38.33 -21.38 23.44
C ILE A 191 37.60 -20.89 22.19
N TRP A 192 36.28 -21.04 22.21
CA TRP A 192 35.42 -20.57 21.13
C TRP A 192 34.67 -19.32 21.57
N THR A 193 34.64 -18.31 20.72
CA THR A 193 33.87 -17.08 20.93
C THR A 193 32.91 -16.87 19.78
N ALA A 194 31.69 -16.41 20.06
CA ALA A 194 30.71 -16.11 19.04
C ALA A 194 30.17 -14.69 19.15
N THR A 195 29.79 -14.11 18.01
CA THR A 195 28.96 -12.91 17.94
C THR A 195 27.70 -13.21 17.14
N LYS A 196 26.55 -12.68 17.55
CA LYS A 196 25.33 -12.64 16.76
C LYS A 196 25.14 -11.20 16.27
N ASP A 197 25.07 -11.03 14.95
CA ASP A 197 24.85 -9.73 14.30
C ASP A 197 25.81 -8.63 14.81
N GLY A 198 27.05 -9.02 15.08
CA GLY A 198 28.11 -8.12 15.57
C GLY A 198 28.19 -7.95 17.09
N SER A 199 27.21 -8.45 17.85
CA SER A 199 27.21 -8.40 19.32
C SER A 199 27.73 -9.72 19.93
N ASN A 200 28.50 -9.65 21.03
CA ASN A 200 28.95 -10.85 21.73
C ASN A 200 27.77 -11.76 22.13
N PHE A 201 27.90 -13.05 21.87
CA PHE A 201 26.83 -14.01 22.06
C PHE A 201 27.38 -15.35 22.56
N THR A 202 26.68 -16.00 23.49
CA THR A 202 27.07 -17.32 24.00
C THR A 202 26.23 -18.39 23.33
N ILE A 203 26.88 -19.35 22.67
CA ILE A 203 26.22 -20.50 22.06
C ILE A 203 26.40 -21.70 23.00
N ALA A 204 25.32 -22.16 23.63
CA ALA A 204 25.39 -23.33 24.50
C ALA A 204 25.86 -24.57 23.72
N GLY A 205 26.82 -25.31 24.29
CA GLY A 205 27.39 -26.53 23.69
C GLY A 205 28.58 -26.29 22.74
N LEU A 206 28.96 -25.04 22.47
CA LEU A 206 30.14 -24.72 21.67
C LEU A 206 31.42 -24.88 22.51
N SER A 207 32.10 -26.03 22.38
CA SER A 207 33.28 -26.36 23.19
C SER A 207 34.17 -27.42 22.55
N GLY A 208 35.40 -27.55 23.06
CA GLY A 208 36.34 -28.61 22.68
C GLY A 208 36.84 -28.54 21.23
N ALA A 209 37.43 -29.64 20.76
CA ALA A 209 37.96 -29.75 19.40
C ALA A 209 36.87 -29.91 18.33
N SER A 210 35.70 -30.43 18.71
CA SER A 210 34.54 -30.67 17.84
C SER A 210 33.23 -30.60 18.63
N SER A 211 32.20 -29.93 18.09
CA SER A 211 30.85 -29.85 18.68
C SER A 211 29.76 -29.60 17.63
N THR A 212 28.49 -29.89 17.94
CA THR A 212 27.30 -29.64 17.08
C THR A 212 26.24 -28.84 17.82
N PRO A 213 26.49 -27.57 18.16
CA PRO A 213 25.55 -26.77 18.96
C PRO A 213 24.26 -26.43 18.19
N ASN A 214 23.14 -26.32 18.91
CA ASN A 214 21.84 -25.94 18.33
C ASN A 214 21.75 -24.43 18.09
N ILE A 215 22.48 -23.92 17.09
CA ILE A 215 22.54 -22.47 16.80
C ILE A 215 21.17 -21.93 16.35
N LYS A 216 20.35 -22.77 15.72
CA LYS A 216 19.04 -22.38 15.18
C LYS A 216 18.04 -21.97 16.27
N SER A 217 18.14 -22.51 17.49
CA SER A 217 17.20 -22.17 18.57
C SER A 217 17.32 -20.73 19.06
N TYR A 218 18.36 -20.00 18.64
CA TYR A 218 18.57 -18.59 18.98
C TYR A 218 17.99 -17.62 17.94
N GLY A 219 17.24 -18.13 16.95
CA GLY A 219 16.52 -17.34 15.95
C GLY A 219 17.37 -16.83 14.79
N PRO A 220 16.74 -16.17 13.78
CA PRO A 220 17.43 -15.69 12.60
C PRO A 220 18.52 -14.66 12.95
N GLY A 221 19.53 -14.57 12.08
CA GLY A 221 20.69 -13.70 12.25
C GLY A 221 22.00 -14.33 11.74
N VAL A 222 23.07 -13.54 11.76
CA VAL A 222 24.41 -13.95 11.34
C VAL A 222 25.28 -14.21 12.55
N TYR A 223 25.67 -15.47 12.76
CA TYR A 223 26.55 -15.91 13.83
C TYR A 223 27.98 -16.03 13.30
N ARG A 224 28.92 -15.33 13.94
CA ARG A 224 30.35 -15.39 13.61
C ARG A 224 31.10 -16.06 14.75
N ILE A 225 31.84 -17.12 14.45
CA ILE A 225 32.47 -17.99 15.46
C ILE A 225 33.98 -18.02 15.24
N SER A 226 34.75 -17.67 16.27
CA SER A 226 36.22 -17.63 16.25
C SER A 226 36.83 -18.62 17.23
N LEU A 227 38.02 -19.13 16.92
CA LEU A 227 38.77 -20.07 17.74
C LEU A 227 40.06 -19.43 18.25
N TYR A 228 40.35 -19.66 19.53
CA TYR A 228 41.66 -19.50 20.14
C TYR A 228 42.11 -20.87 20.69
N ALA A 229 43.34 -21.28 20.37
CA ALA A 229 43.87 -22.59 20.74
C ALA A 229 45.34 -22.52 21.18
N VAL A 230 45.72 -23.36 22.15
CA VAL A 230 47.10 -23.43 22.67
C VAL A 230 47.51 -24.89 22.86
N ALA A 231 48.74 -25.24 22.46
CA ALA A 231 49.35 -26.53 22.74
C ALA A 231 50.58 -26.35 23.64
N THR A 232 50.92 -27.38 24.39
CA THR A 232 52.08 -27.36 25.29
C THR A 232 53.36 -27.13 24.49
N GLY A 233 54.09 -26.04 24.80
CA GLY A 233 55.34 -25.70 24.11
C GLY A 233 55.19 -25.08 22.72
N SER A 234 53.97 -24.68 22.32
CA SER A 234 53.73 -23.90 21.09
C SER A 234 53.35 -22.44 21.40
N THR A 235 53.47 -21.57 20.40
CA THR A 235 52.71 -20.30 20.41
C THR A 235 51.21 -20.58 20.33
N HIS A 236 50.38 -19.64 20.78
CA HIS A 236 48.94 -19.73 20.58
C HIS A 236 48.59 -19.63 19.08
N TRP A 237 47.43 -20.16 18.71
CA TRP A 237 46.85 -20.00 17.38
C TRP A 237 45.46 -19.37 17.53
N GLN A 238 45.18 -18.33 16.75
CA GLN A 238 43.87 -17.67 16.73
C GLN A 238 43.37 -17.55 15.29
N SER A 239 42.08 -17.80 15.09
CA SER A 239 41.47 -17.66 13.77
C SER A 239 41.54 -16.22 13.29
N SER A 240 42.13 -15.99 12.12
CA SER A 240 42.16 -14.68 11.46
C SER A 240 40.79 -14.29 10.87
N SER A 241 39.95 -15.28 10.61
CA SER A 241 38.60 -15.10 10.05
C SER A 241 37.61 -16.00 10.79
N PRO A 242 36.43 -15.48 11.20
CA PRO A 242 35.42 -16.30 11.86
C PRO A 242 34.71 -17.23 10.87
N LEU A 243 34.25 -18.37 11.36
CA LEU A 243 33.22 -19.17 10.71
C LEU A 243 31.89 -18.42 10.71
N VAL A 244 31.10 -18.55 9.65
CA VAL A 244 29.82 -17.82 9.50
C VAL A 244 28.66 -18.80 9.42
N VAL A 245 27.70 -18.70 10.33
CA VAL A 245 26.43 -19.42 10.27
C VAL A 245 25.32 -18.41 10.12
N THR A 246 24.63 -18.39 8.98
CA THR A 246 23.46 -17.55 8.76
C THR A 246 22.21 -18.37 9.02
N VAL A 247 21.46 -18.03 10.06
CA VAL A 247 20.15 -18.61 10.33
C VAL A 247 19.11 -17.78 9.60
N GLN A 248 18.38 -18.40 8.67
CA GLN A 248 17.27 -17.79 7.94
C GLN A 248 15.95 -18.45 8.35
N ASP A 249 14.86 -17.70 8.25
CA ASP A 249 13.52 -18.29 8.31
C ASP A 249 13.32 -19.26 7.13
N ASP A 250 12.50 -20.30 7.34
CA ASP A 250 12.06 -21.14 6.23
C ASP A 250 11.30 -20.24 5.21
N PRO A 251 11.53 -20.41 3.89
CA PRO A 251 10.76 -19.66 2.91
C PRO A 251 9.28 -20.03 3.06
N THR A 252 8.44 -19.02 3.26
CA THR A 252 6.99 -19.19 3.12
C THR A 252 6.70 -19.81 1.75
N PRO A 253 5.81 -20.81 1.64
CA PRO A 253 5.44 -21.39 0.36
C PRO A 253 5.08 -20.29 -0.64
N ILE A 254 5.74 -20.28 -1.79
CA ILE A 254 5.51 -19.29 -2.85
C ILE A 254 4.16 -19.63 -3.48
N ALA A 255 3.13 -18.83 -3.19
CA ALA A 255 1.84 -18.97 -3.86
C ALA A 255 1.97 -18.52 -5.32
N ALA A 256 1.30 -19.22 -6.25
CA ALA A 256 1.33 -18.85 -7.66
C ALA A 256 0.34 -17.70 -7.93
N ILE A 257 0.79 -16.66 -8.64
CA ILE A 257 -0.14 -15.68 -9.21
C ILE A 257 -0.88 -16.36 -10.35
N GLN A 258 -2.20 -16.29 -10.34
CA GLN A 258 -3.03 -16.74 -11.46
C GLN A 258 -3.79 -15.55 -12.00
N CYS A 259 -3.48 -15.13 -13.22
CA CYS A 259 -4.23 -14.06 -13.89
C CYS A 259 -5.06 -14.59 -15.06
N ASN A 260 -6.15 -13.91 -15.34
CA ASN A 260 -7.03 -14.24 -16.44
C ASN A 260 -7.46 -12.96 -17.17
N PRO A 261 -6.53 -12.30 -17.90
CA PRO A 261 -6.79 -10.99 -18.45
C PRO A 261 -7.95 -11.04 -19.46
N ARG A 262 -8.78 -9.99 -19.49
CA ARG A 262 -9.97 -9.90 -20.35
C ARG A 262 -10.22 -8.47 -20.82
N ILE A 263 -10.85 -8.38 -21.99
CA ILE A 263 -11.48 -7.16 -22.51
C ILE A 263 -12.96 -7.21 -22.12
N ASN A 264 -13.48 -6.12 -21.56
CA ASN A 264 -14.86 -5.99 -21.08
C ASN A 264 -15.28 -7.19 -20.20
N GLY A 265 -14.38 -7.63 -19.31
CA GLY A 265 -14.64 -8.69 -18.33
C GLY A 265 -14.61 -10.13 -18.84
N SER A 266 -14.88 -10.41 -20.13
CA SER A 266 -14.99 -11.80 -20.63
C SER A 266 -14.34 -12.07 -21.99
N LEU A 267 -14.07 -11.03 -22.78
CA LEU A 267 -13.56 -11.17 -24.14
C LEU A 267 -12.03 -11.31 -24.14
N THR A 268 -11.50 -12.03 -25.11
CA THR A 268 -10.07 -12.01 -25.44
C THR A 268 -9.80 -11.26 -26.75
N ASN A 269 -10.85 -10.87 -27.47
CA ASN A 269 -10.78 -10.00 -28.62
C ASN A 269 -11.97 -9.03 -28.68
N LEU A 270 -11.78 -7.84 -29.27
CA LEU A 270 -12.83 -6.85 -29.47
C LEU A 270 -12.54 -5.98 -30.70
N THR A 271 -13.56 -5.72 -31.52
CA THR A 271 -13.51 -4.64 -32.51
C THR A 271 -14.11 -3.36 -31.91
N VAL A 272 -13.35 -2.26 -31.95
CA VAL A 272 -13.71 -0.94 -31.41
C VAL A 272 -13.90 0.01 -32.58
N THR A 273 -15.04 0.69 -32.63
CA THR A 273 -15.40 1.68 -33.65
C THR A 273 -15.51 3.09 -33.09
N SER A 274 -15.70 4.11 -33.95
CA SER A 274 -15.74 5.54 -33.55
C SER A 274 -16.80 5.91 -32.51
N SER A 275 -17.76 5.02 -32.25
CA SER A 275 -18.81 5.15 -31.23
C SER A 275 -18.63 4.23 -30.02
N SER A 276 -17.68 3.30 -30.10
CA SER A 276 -17.45 2.32 -29.05
C SER A 276 -16.86 3.00 -27.81
N PRO A 277 -17.37 2.71 -26.60
CA PRO A 277 -16.74 3.19 -25.38
C PRO A 277 -15.33 2.59 -25.24
N ASN A 278 -14.47 3.27 -24.49
CA ASN A 278 -13.14 2.75 -24.21
C ASN A 278 -13.24 1.38 -23.52
N PRO A 279 -12.63 0.32 -24.08
CA PRO A 279 -12.79 -1.02 -23.56
C PRO A 279 -12.10 -1.18 -22.22
N LEU A 280 -12.78 -1.84 -21.28
CA LEU A 280 -12.19 -2.24 -20.00
C LEU A 280 -11.18 -3.34 -20.24
N ILE A 281 -9.92 -3.11 -19.88
CA ILE A 281 -8.88 -4.13 -19.85
C ILE A 281 -8.66 -4.52 -18.39
N SER A 282 -8.95 -5.78 -18.09
CA SER A 282 -8.85 -6.36 -16.75
C SER A 282 -7.74 -7.39 -16.70
N GLY A 283 -6.96 -7.43 -15.63
CA GLY A 283 -5.93 -8.43 -15.39
C GLY A 283 -6.44 -9.70 -14.68
N ASN A 284 -7.46 -9.56 -13.83
CA ASN A 284 -8.10 -10.65 -13.07
C ASN A 284 -7.10 -11.60 -12.40
N CYS A 285 -6.24 -11.06 -11.53
CA CYS A 285 -5.22 -11.83 -10.83
C CYS A 285 -5.68 -12.28 -9.44
N ALA A 286 -5.27 -13.48 -9.04
CA ALA A 286 -5.35 -13.99 -7.68
C ALA A 286 -3.92 -14.32 -7.19
N PRO A 287 -3.47 -13.73 -6.05
CA PRO A 287 -4.16 -12.68 -5.29
C PRO A 287 -4.31 -11.38 -6.10
N SER A 288 -5.24 -10.50 -5.68
CA SER A 288 -5.49 -9.22 -6.37
C SER A 288 -4.43 -8.15 -6.08
N ALA A 289 -3.70 -8.28 -4.97
CA ALA A 289 -2.60 -7.40 -4.58
C ALA A 289 -1.29 -7.75 -5.32
N VAL A 290 -1.30 -7.62 -6.64
CA VAL A 290 -0.13 -7.82 -7.52
C VAL A 290 0.21 -6.54 -8.27
N GLN A 291 1.47 -6.37 -8.64
CA GLN A 291 1.93 -5.32 -9.54
C GLN A 291 1.63 -5.71 -10.98
N TYR A 292 0.91 -4.86 -11.71
CA TYR A 292 0.50 -5.08 -13.10
C TYR A 292 1.41 -4.32 -14.06
N THR A 293 2.02 -5.03 -14.99
CA THR A 293 2.81 -4.46 -16.09
C THR A 293 2.15 -4.84 -17.41
N TRP A 294 1.63 -3.86 -18.14
CA TRP A 294 0.99 -4.06 -19.43
C TRP A 294 1.93 -3.70 -20.57
N THR A 295 1.99 -4.56 -21.59
CA THR A 295 2.73 -4.31 -22.83
C THR A 295 1.77 -4.45 -24.01
N VAL A 296 1.80 -3.49 -24.94
CA VAL A 296 0.95 -3.53 -26.13
C VAL A 296 1.81 -3.48 -27.38
N THR A 297 1.49 -4.31 -28.37
CA THR A 297 2.12 -4.29 -29.68
C THR A 297 1.11 -4.02 -30.79
N LYS A 298 1.49 -3.21 -31.77
CA LYS A 298 0.78 -3.03 -33.05
C LYS A 298 1.70 -3.51 -34.17
N ASN A 299 1.26 -4.48 -34.96
CA ASN A 299 2.07 -5.09 -36.05
C ASN A 299 3.48 -5.55 -35.59
N GLY A 300 3.58 -6.08 -34.36
CA GLY A 300 4.84 -6.57 -33.78
C GLY A 300 5.75 -5.50 -33.17
N SER A 301 5.41 -4.21 -33.24
CA SER A 301 6.16 -3.12 -32.58
C SER A 301 5.45 -2.67 -31.30
N ASN A 302 6.21 -2.39 -30.23
CA ASN A 302 5.65 -1.88 -28.98
C ASN A 302 5.00 -0.50 -29.18
N VAL A 303 3.81 -0.31 -28.62
CA VAL A 303 3.07 0.95 -28.64
C VAL A 303 2.69 1.33 -27.21
N THR A 304 2.87 2.60 -26.85
CA THR A 304 2.41 3.13 -25.57
C THR A 304 0.91 3.41 -25.64
N VAL A 305 0.15 2.89 -24.68
CA VAL A 305 -1.30 3.10 -24.58
C VAL A 305 -1.59 3.94 -23.34
N PRO A 306 -1.86 5.25 -23.49
CA PRO A 306 -2.20 6.11 -22.36
C PRO A 306 -3.39 5.56 -21.57
N GLY A 307 -3.24 5.49 -20.24
CA GLY A 307 -4.28 5.01 -19.33
C GLY A 307 -4.34 3.49 -19.15
N LEU A 308 -3.60 2.67 -19.91
CA LEU A 308 -3.51 1.23 -19.67
C LEU A 308 -2.57 0.95 -18.49
N SER A 309 -3.13 0.83 -17.30
CA SER A 309 -2.38 0.60 -16.06
C SER A 309 -3.23 -0.11 -15.01
N GLY A 310 -2.61 -0.62 -13.95
CA GLY A 310 -3.31 -1.25 -12.83
C GLY A 310 -4.04 -2.54 -13.19
N ALA A 311 -4.91 -2.99 -12.27
CA ALA A 311 -5.68 -4.23 -12.43
C ALA A 311 -6.80 -4.11 -13.48
N ASN A 312 -7.34 -2.90 -13.64
CA ASN A 312 -8.46 -2.56 -14.50
C ASN A 312 -8.23 -1.15 -15.06
N SER A 313 -8.40 -0.97 -16.36
CA SER A 313 -8.34 0.37 -16.99
C SER A 313 -9.16 0.42 -18.27
N ASN A 314 -9.60 1.61 -18.68
CA ASN A 314 -10.36 1.85 -19.92
C ASN A 314 -9.54 2.70 -20.92
N PRO A 315 -8.44 2.16 -21.46
CA PRO A 315 -7.59 2.89 -22.39
C PRO A 315 -8.30 3.25 -23.70
N ASN A 316 -7.94 4.42 -24.25
CA ASN A 316 -8.47 4.88 -25.54
C ASN A 316 -7.68 4.27 -26.70
N PHE A 317 -8.16 3.14 -27.23
CA PHE A 317 -7.58 2.53 -28.42
C PHE A 317 -7.95 3.27 -29.73
N LEU A 318 -9.07 3.99 -29.77
CA LEU A 318 -9.48 4.77 -30.96
C LEU A 318 -8.48 5.87 -31.30
N GLY A 319 -7.95 6.56 -30.28
CA GLY A 319 -6.94 7.60 -30.42
C GLY A 319 -5.59 7.10 -30.95
N LEU A 320 -5.35 5.79 -30.97
CA LEU A 320 -4.12 5.17 -31.49
C LEU A 320 -4.20 4.89 -33.01
N GLY A 321 -5.39 5.08 -33.61
CA GLY A 321 -5.65 4.87 -35.04
C GLY A 321 -6.01 3.42 -35.39
N THR A 322 -6.46 3.22 -36.63
CA THR A 322 -6.93 1.91 -37.12
C THR A 322 -5.85 0.82 -37.06
N GLY A 323 -6.28 -0.42 -36.87
CA GLY A 323 -5.40 -1.60 -36.82
C GLY A 323 -5.62 -2.49 -35.61
N THR A 324 -4.84 -3.58 -35.52
CA THR A 324 -4.95 -4.58 -34.45
C THR A 324 -3.85 -4.39 -33.40
N TYR A 325 -4.24 -4.38 -32.14
CA TYR A 325 -3.41 -4.21 -30.95
C TYR A 325 -3.44 -5.50 -30.12
N LEU A 326 -2.26 -6.06 -29.84
CA LEU A 326 -2.10 -7.21 -28.97
C LEU A 326 -1.61 -6.78 -27.60
N ILE A 327 -2.29 -7.19 -26.54
CA ILE A 327 -2.08 -6.72 -25.17
C ILE A 327 -1.64 -7.89 -24.30
N TYR A 328 -0.51 -7.69 -23.61
CA TYR A 328 0.12 -8.66 -22.73
C TYR A 328 0.12 -8.11 -21.30
N LEU A 329 -0.09 -8.97 -20.32
CA LEU A 329 0.04 -8.66 -18.90
C LEU A 329 1.20 -9.45 -18.32
N THR A 330 2.00 -8.80 -17.48
CA THR A 330 2.86 -9.46 -16.50
C THR A 330 2.46 -9.00 -15.11
N ALA A 331 2.24 -9.95 -14.20
CA ALA A 331 1.88 -9.73 -12.82
C ALA A 331 2.99 -10.23 -11.89
N SER A 332 3.33 -9.45 -10.87
CA SER A 332 4.36 -9.79 -9.88
C SER A 332 3.93 -9.41 -8.47
N ALA A 333 4.33 -10.18 -7.46
CA ALA A 333 4.11 -9.84 -6.06
C ALA A 333 5.21 -10.43 -5.17
N PRO A 334 5.52 -9.79 -4.02
CA PRO A 334 6.42 -10.39 -3.03
C PRO A 334 5.93 -11.77 -2.62
N ASN A 335 6.87 -12.72 -2.49
CA ASN A 335 6.59 -14.11 -2.10
C ASN A 335 5.64 -14.87 -3.05
N HIS A 336 5.47 -14.43 -4.29
CA HIS A 336 4.74 -15.14 -5.34
C HIS A 336 5.58 -15.33 -6.60
N SER A 337 5.30 -16.36 -7.40
CA SER A 337 5.90 -16.50 -8.73
C SER A 337 5.20 -15.57 -9.72
N ASN A 338 5.98 -14.84 -10.53
CA ASN A 338 5.43 -13.96 -11.56
C ASN A 338 4.57 -14.75 -12.56
N TRP A 339 3.52 -14.09 -13.05
CA TRP A 339 2.63 -14.62 -14.08
C TRP A 339 2.71 -13.72 -15.31
N SER A 340 2.78 -14.29 -16.51
CA SER A 340 2.75 -13.54 -17.77
C SER A 340 1.77 -14.16 -18.75
N THR A 341 1.07 -13.31 -19.49
CA THR A 341 0.12 -13.71 -20.52
C THR A 341 0.80 -14.52 -21.62
N THR A 342 0.34 -15.74 -21.86
CA THR A 342 0.79 -16.58 -22.98
C THR A 342 0.02 -16.31 -24.27
N THR A 343 -1.24 -15.89 -24.16
CA THR A 343 -2.12 -15.56 -25.29
C THR A 343 -2.65 -14.13 -25.13
N PRO A 344 -2.19 -13.16 -25.94
CA PRO A 344 -2.56 -11.76 -25.76
C PRO A 344 -4.04 -11.50 -26.00
N LEU A 345 -4.55 -10.43 -25.38
CA LEU A 345 -5.84 -9.86 -25.78
C LEU A 345 -5.68 -9.13 -27.12
N SER A 346 -6.71 -9.12 -27.95
CA SER A 346 -6.66 -8.51 -29.29
C SER A 346 -7.73 -7.44 -29.47
N ILE A 347 -7.35 -6.18 -29.63
CA ILE A 347 -8.29 -5.10 -30.00
C ILE A 347 -8.08 -4.71 -31.45
N THR A 348 -9.13 -4.72 -32.26
CA THR A 348 -9.13 -4.21 -33.63
C THR A 348 -9.86 -2.87 -33.67
N VAL A 349 -9.21 -1.81 -34.11
CA VAL A 349 -9.84 -0.49 -34.27
C VAL A 349 -10.30 -0.29 -35.71
N ASP A 350 -11.61 -0.08 -35.90
CA ASP A 350 -12.29 0.12 -37.19
C ASP A 350 -13.25 1.32 -37.13
N ASN A 351 -12.96 2.41 -37.84
CA ASN A 351 -13.68 3.68 -37.71
C ASN A 351 -15.09 3.75 -38.37
N THR A 352 -15.79 2.62 -38.55
CA THR A 352 -17.08 2.56 -39.27
C THR A 352 -18.29 2.14 -38.37
N GLY A 353 -18.95 3.08 -37.67
CA GLY A 353 -20.34 2.97 -37.10
C GLY A 353 -20.48 3.02 -35.55
N PRO A 354 -21.67 2.89 -34.90
CA PRO A 354 -22.93 3.70 -34.83
C PRO A 354 -23.26 4.34 -33.41
N THR A 355 -24.15 5.35 -33.25
CA THR A 355 -24.23 6.24 -32.05
C THR A 355 -25.21 5.93 -30.88
N GLN A 356 -25.91 4.79 -30.81
CA GLN A 356 -26.92 4.53 -29.73
C GLN A 356 -26.42 3.57 -28.63
N THR A 357 -26.96 3.64 -27.39
CA THR A 357 -26.52 2.81 -26.25
C THR A 357 -27.57 1.79 -25.82
N LEU A 358 -27.16 0.53 -25.60
CA LEU A 358 -28.01 -0.57 -25.14
C LEU A 358 -28.09 -0.59 -23.60
N SER A 359 -29.30 -0.65 -23.03
CA SER A 359 -29.49 -0.76 -21.58
C SER A 359 -29.99 -2.15 -21.22
N CYS A 360 -29.29 -2.88 -20.34
CA CYS A 360 -29.73 -4.18 -19.84
C CYS A 360 -29.59 -4.28 -18.31
N ALA A 361 -30.46 -5.08 -17.70
CA ALA A 361 -30.51 -5.33 -16.27
C ALA A 361 -30.73 -6.83 -16.00
N PRO A 362 -29.68 -7.67 -16.09
CA PRO A 362 -29.83 -9.11 -15.93
C PRO A 362 -30.24 -9.48 -14.49
N ARG A 363 -31.10 -10.50 -14.34
CA ARG A 363 -31.63 -10.96 -13.05
C ARG A 363 -31.81 -12.48 -12.99
N LEU A 364 -31.79 -13.00 -11.77
CA LEU A 364 -32.21 -14.34 -11.38
C LEU A 364 -33.60 -14.24 -10.73
N ASN A 365 -34.52 -15.12 -11.11
CA ASN A 365 -35.90 -15.14 -10.61
C ASN A 365 -36.54 -13.73 -10.62
N ASN A 366 -36.31 -12.99 -11.70
CA ASN A 366 -36.76 -11.62 -11.98
C ASN A 366 -36.16 -10.49 -11.14
N THR A 367 -35.63 -10.74 -9.94
CA THR A 367 -35.22 -9.68 -9.01
C THR A 367 -33.84 -9.86 -8.40
N SER A 368 -33.38 -11.10 -8.27
CA SER A 368 -32.15 -11.45 -7.57
C SER A 368 -30.92 -11.35 -8.48
N VAL A 369 -29.73 -11.21 -7.92
CA VAL A 369 -28.45 -11.24 -8.66
C VAL A 369 -27.53 -12.36 -8.19
N ALA A 370 -27.86 -12.99 -7.07
CA ALA A 370 -27.36 -14.31 -6.67
C ALA A 370 -28.57 -15.25 -6.52
N VAL A 371 -28.34 -16.57 -6.39
CA VAL A 371 -29.21 -17.55 -5.70
C VAL A 371 -28.37 -18.74 -5.21
N THR A 372 -28.84 -19.45 -4.18
CA THR A 372 -28.37 -20.81 -3.85
C THR A 372 -29.47 -21.83 -4.08
N ILE A 373 -29.12 -22.94 -4.73
CA ILE A 373 -30.02 -24.05 -5.00
C ILE A 373 -29.38 -25.35 -4.52
N THR A 374 -30.21 -26.32 -4.13
CA THR A 374 -29.74 -27.68 -3.81
C THR A 374 -29.83 -28.59 -5.03
N PRO A 375 -29.11 -29.74 -5.05
CA PRO A 375 -29.27 -30.76 -6.08
C PRO A 375 -30.69 -31.31 -6.25
N SER A 376 -31.57 -31.12 -5.25
CA SER A 376 -32.99 -31.50 -5.29
C SER A 376 -33.94 -30.32 -5.50
N GLY A 377 -33.41 -29.10 -5.66
CA GLY A 377 -34.18 -27.87 -5.84
C GLY A 377 -34.52 -27.59 -7.31
N ASN A 378 -34.97 -26.36 -7.59
CA ASN A 378 -35.26 -25.89 -8.94
C ASN A 378 -34.12 -25.00 -9.46
N ASN A 379 -33.80 -25.13 -10.75
CA ASN A 379 -32.89 -24.19 -11.40
C ASN A 379 -33.52 -22.78 -11.51
N PRO A 380 -32.74 -21.70 -11.35
CA PRO A 380 -33.26 -20.34 -11.41
C PRO A 380 -33.60 -19.90 -12.83
N LEU A 381 -34.60 -19.03 -12.94
CA LEU A 381 -34.88 -18.29 -14.18
C LEU A 381 -33.82 -17.20 -14.34
N VAL A 382 -33.18 -17.11 -15.50
CA VAL A 382 -32.21 -16.07 -15.86
C VAL A 382 -32.84 -15.15 -16.90
N THR A 383 -32.88 -13.84 -16.64
CA THR A 383 -33.43 -12.83 -17.55
C THR A 383 -32.41 -11.74 -17.87
N SER A 384 -32.46 -11.16 -19.07
CA SER A 384 -31.49 -10.14 -19.53
C SER A 384 -31.88 -8.69 -19.21
N GLY A 385 -33.18 -8.39 -19.22
CA GLY A 385 -33.71 -7.05 -18.99
C GLY A 385 -33.26 -6.00 -20.02
N CYS A 386 -32.94 -6.40 -21.25
CA CYS A 386 -32.45 -5.47 -22.29
C CYS A 386 -33.55 -4.62 -22.94
N ASN A 387 -33.21 -3.35 -23.23
CA ASN A 387 -34.00 -2.41 -24.02
C ASN A 387 -33.12 -1.81 -25.16
N PRO A 388 -33.51 -1.97 -26.44
CA PRO A 388 -34.65 -2.76 -26.93
C PRO A 388 -34.49 -4.25 -26.58
N SER A 389 -35.58 -5.00 -26.53
CA SER A 389 -35.55 -6.44 -26.19
C SER A 389 -35.09 -7.32 -27.37
N THR A 390 -35.08 -6.76 -28.59
CA THR A 390 -34.68 -7.41 -29.84
C THR A 390 -33.16 -7.41 -30.05
N VAL A 391 -32.42 -7.91 -29.07
CA VAL A 391 -30.95 -7.94 -29.08
C VAL A 391 -30.46 -9.37 -29.18
N THR A 392 -29.27 -9.56 -29.74
CA THR A 392 -28.56 -10.83 -29.67
C THR A 392 -28.03 -11.01 -28.25
N HIS A 393 -28.40 -12.10 -27.58
CA HIS A 393 -28.00 -12.40 -26.21
C HIS A 393 -26.95 -13.51 -26.19
N THR A 394 -25.84 -13.29 -25.50
CA THR A 394 -24.81 -14.29 -25.26
C THR A 394 -24.57 -14.38 -23.75
N TRP A 395 -24.76 -15.58 -23.20
CA TRP A 395 -24.51 -15.86 -21.79
C TRP A 395 -23.20 -16.62 -21.63
N SER A 396 -22.28 -16.07 -20.85
CA SER A 396 -21.01 -16.73 -20.52
C SER A 396 -21.03 -17.16 -19.06
N VAL A 397 -20.71 -18.43 -18.78
CA VAL A 397 -20.72 -18.97 -17.41
C VAL A 397 -19.35 -19.47 -17.02
N PHE A 398 -18.93 -19.17 -15.79
CA PHE A 398 -17.65 -19.57 -15.22
C PHE A 398 -17.84 -20.27 -13.88
N LYS A 399 -17.01 -21.28 -13.61
CA LYS A 399 -16.92 -22.00 -12.34
C LYS A 399 -15.45 -22.15 -11.98
N ALA A 400 -15.06 -21.67 -10.79
CA ALA A 400 -13.65 -21.63 -10.35
C ALA A 400 -12.70 -21.04 -11.42
N GLY A 401 -13.13 -19.98 -12.10
CA GLY A 401 -12.36 -19.30 -13.15
C GLY A 401 -12.35 -19.97 -14.53
N SER A 402 -12.82 -21.23 -14.64
CA SER A 402 -12.93 -21.95 -15.91
C SER A 402 -14.29 -21.71 -16.56
N ALA A 403 -14.31 -21.49 -17.88
CA ALA A 403 -15.56 -21.40 -18.64
C ALA A 403 -16.28 -22.75 -18.64
N VAL A 404 -17.60 -22.72 -18.44
CA VAL A 404 -18.46 -23.91 -18.40
C VAL A 404 -19.74 -23.65 -19.17
N THR A 405 -20.22 -24.66 -19.88
CA THR A 405 -21.48 -24.59 -20.61
C THR A 405 -22.63 -25.04 -19.71
N ILE A 406 -23.65 -24.20 -19.57
CA ILE A 406 -24.89 -24.54 -18.88
C ILE A 406 -25.95 -24.87 -19.93
N GLY A 407 -26.37 -26.13 -19.99
CA GLY A 407 -27.40 -26.57 -20.92
C GLY A 407 -28.70 -25.80 -20.69
N GLY A 408 -29.29 -25.27 -21.77
CA GLY A 408 -30.56 -24.53 -21.74
C GLY A 408 -30.46 -23.05 -21.41
N LEU A 409 -29.28 -22.49 -21.15
CA LEU A 409 -29.10 -21.06 -20.90
C LEU A 409 -28.91 -20.29 -22.23
N ASN A 410 -29.97 -19.67 -22.75
CA ASN A 410 -29.94 -18.89 -23.99
C ASN A 410 -31.03 -17.79 -24.03
N GLY A 411 -30.92 -16.89 -25.01
CA GLY A 411 -31.94 -15.86 -25.28
C GLY A 411 -32.11 -14.81 -24.17
N ALA A 412 -33.22 -14.07 -24.21
CA ALA A 412 -33.53 -13.01 -23.26
C ALA A 412 -34.02 -13.52 -21.89
N SER A 413 -34.54 -14.75 -21.85
CA SER A 413 -35.10 -15.39 -20.65
C SER A 413 -35.01 -16.91 -20.79
N SER A 414 -34.35 -17.59 -19.85
CA SER A 414 -34.23 -19.05 -19.86
C SER A 414 -33.90 -19.64 -18.48
N THR A 415 -34.14 -20.94 -18.31
CA THR A 415 -33.81 -21.68 -17.09
C THR A 415 -32.69 -22.68 -17.40
N GLY A 416 -31.43 -22.28 -17.16
CA GLY A 416 -30.27 -23.13 -17.38
C GLY A 416 -30.16 -24.29 -16.37
N ASN A 417 -29.63 -25.44 -16.78
CA ASN A 417 -29.48 -26.62 -15.92
C ASN A 417 -28.19 -26.58 -15.06
N PHE A 418 -28.16 -25.70 -14.05
CA PHE A 418 -27.05 -25.59 -13.10
C PHE A 418 -26.92 -26.81 -12.18
N ILE A 419 -28.04 -27.42 -11.78
CA ILE A 419 -28.04 -28.67 -10.99
C ILE A 419 -27.28 -29.78 -11.72
N GLY A 420 -27.59 -29.98 -13.01
CA GLY A 420 -26.89 -30.96 -13.85
C GLY A 420 -25.41 -30.64 -14.09
N ALA A 421 -25.00 -29.37 -13.95
CA ALA A 421 -23.60 -28.96 -14.03
C ALA A 421 -22.80 -29.30 -12.75
N GLY A 422 -23.49 -29.68 -11.66
CA GLY A 422 -22.91 -30.17 -10.41
C GLY A 422 -22.66 -29.09 -9.35
N LEU A 423 -22.14 -29.49 -8.19
CA LEU A 423 -21.90 -28.61 -7.04
C LEU A 423 -20.89 -27.49 -7.35
N GLY A 424 -21.10 -26.30 -6.80
CA GLY A 424 -20.19 -25.16 -6.88
C GLY A 424 -20.89 -23.86 -7.25
N THR A 425 -20.12 -22.78 -7.30
CA THR A 425 -20.60 -21.44 -7.62
C THR A 425 -20.31 -21.11 -9.08
N TYR A 426 -21.36 -20.66 -9.78
CA TYR A 426 -21.36 -20.29 -11.19
C TYR A 426 -21.57 -18.79 -11.33
N PHE A 427 -20.67 -18.14 -12.08
CA PHE A 427 -20.74 -16.72 -12.39
C PHE A 427 -21.20 -16.54 -13.84
N ILE A 428 -22.31 -15.85 -14.04
CA ILE A 428 -23.00 -15.72 -15.33
C ILE A 428 -22.93 -14.27 -15.79
N TYR A 429 -22.39 -14.04 -16.99
CA TYR A 429 -22.30 -12.73 -17.61
C TYR A 429 -23.22 -12.65 -18.83
N LEU A 430 -23.86 -11.50 -19.01
CA LEU A 430 -24.63 -11.17 -20.21
C LEU A 430 -23.78 -10.30 -21.13
N THR A 431 -23.65 -10.72 -22.38
CA THR A 431 -23.29 -9.83 -23.49
C THR A 431 -24.51 -9.68 -24.39
N ALA A 432 -24.87 -8.44 -24.72
CA ALA A 432 -25.98 -8.14 -25.60
C ALA A 432 -25.56 -7.17 -26.72
N SER A 433 -26.05 -7.39 -27.94
CA SER A 433 -25.71 -6.54 -29.09
C SER A 433 -26.90 -6.38 -30.03
N ALA A 434 -27.05 -5.19 -30.63
CA ALA A 434 -28.02 -4.94 -31.71
C ALA A 434 -27.44 -4.01 -32.78
N PRO A 435 -27.87 -4.15 -34.05
CA PRO A 435 -27.49 -3.23 -35.11
C PRO A 435 -27.83 -1.78 -34.74
N GLY A 436 -26.84 -0.88 -34.83
CA GLY A 436 -27.02 0.53 -34.50
C GLY A 436 -26.86 0.89 -33.01
N TYR A 437 -26.61 -0.09 -32.13
CA TYR A 437 -26.38 0.10 -30.69
C TYR A 437 -24.99 -0.39 -30.25
N ASN A 438 -24.41 0.26 -29.26
CA ASN A 438 -23.24 -0.20 -28.52
C ASN A 438 -23.54 -1.53 -27.82
N ALA A 439 -22.61 -2.48 -27.89
CA ALA A 439 -22.76 -3.75 -27.17
C ALA A 439 -22.76 -3.52 -25.65
N TYR A 440 -23.69 -4.16 -24.96
CA TYR A 440 -23.76 -4.18 -23.50
C TYR A 440 -23.03 -5.41 -22.98
N VAL A 441 -22.23 -5.24 -21.93
CA VAL A 441 -21.72 -6.35 -21.13
C VAL A 441 -22.06 -6.10 -19.67
N SER A 442 -22.61 -7.10 -18.99
CA SER A 442 -22.97 -6.99 -17.58
C SER A 442 -21.71 -6.70 -16.73
N PRO A 443 -21.68 -5.59 -15.97
CA PRO A 443 -20.50 -5.19 -15.19
C PRO A 443 -20.23 -6.09 -13.98
N SER A 444 -21.23 -6.86 -13.56
CA SER A 444 -21.12 -7.83 -12.47
C SER A 444 -21.84 -9.12 -12.89
N PRO A 445 -21.32 -10.31 -12.52
CA PRO A 445 -21.98 -11.56 -12.84
C PRO A 445 -23.24 -11.75 -12.01
N LEU A 446 -24.20 -12.51 -12.54
CA LEU A 446 -25.16 -13.22 -11.70
C LEU A 446 -24.48 -14.42 -11.06
N GLU A 447 -24.80 -14.72 -9.81
CA GLU A 447 -24.23 -15.86 -9.08
C GLU A 447 -25.28 -16.96 -8.89
N VAL A 448 -24.99 -18.19 -9.32
CA VAL A 448 -25.79 -19.37 -8.96
C VAL A 448 -24.90 -20.32 -8.21
N THR A 449 -25.21 -20.61 -6.94
CA THR A 449 -24.49 -21.60 -6.15
C THR A 449 -25.31 -22.88 -6.03
N VAL A 450 -24.75 -24.00 -6.48
CA VAL A 450 -25.33 -25.34 -6.26
C VAL A 450 -24.62 -25.97 -5.08
N ALA A 451 -25.31 -26.14 -3.95
CA ALA A 451 -24.72 -26.63 -2.69
C ALA A 451 -25.54 -27.77 -2.07
N THR A 452 -24.88 -28.63 -1.30
CA THR A 452 -25.50 -29.80 -0.64
C THR A 452 -26.51 -29.41 0.44
N ALA A 453 -26.41 -28.19 0.96
CA ALA A 453 -27.39 -27.56 1.83
C ALA A 453 -27.64 -26.14 1.32
N ASN A 454 -28.87 -25.65 1.51
CA ASN A 454 -29.15 -24.23 1.38
C ASN A 454 -28.40 -23.51 2.50
N ASP A 455 -27.22 -23.00 2.19
CA ASP A 455 -26.55 -22.01 3.02
C ASP A 455 -26.94 -20.64 2.47
N PRO A 456 -27.89 -19.93 3.13
CA PRO A 456 -28.38 -18.65 2.65
C PRO A 456 -27.32 -17.55 2.78
N LEU A 457 -26.10 -17.87 3.26
CA LEU A 457 -25.05 -16.92 3.53
C LEU A 457 -23.76 -17.26 2.76
N ARG A 458 -23.04 -16.23 2.29
CA ARG A 458 -21.70 -16.34 1.71
C ARG A 458 -20.70 -15.60 2.59
N PRO A 459 -19.62 -16.24 3.08
CA PRO A 459 -18.56 -15.53 3.79
C PRO A 459 -17.79 -14.64 2.83
N VAL A 460 -17.49 -13.41 3.26
CA VAL A 460 -16.69 -12.41 2.56
C VAL A 460 -15.57 -11.96 3.48
N VAL A 461 -14.36 -11.90 2.94
CA VAL A 461 -13.16 -11.39 3.61
C VAL A 461 -12.63 -10.23 2.80
N PHE A 462 -12.50 -9.07 3.44
CA PHE A 462 -11.93 -7.86 2.87
C PHE A 462 -10.72 -7.44 3.69
N GLU A 463 -9.60 -7.14 3.03
CA GLU A 463 -8.40 -6.63 3.68
C GLU A 463 -7.95 -5.33 3.02
N LYS A 464 -7.69 -4.30 3.83
CA LYS A 464 -7.16 -3.01 3.37
C LYS A 464 -6.07 -2.50 4.29
N LEU A 465 -4.90 -2.22 3.72
CA LEU A 465 -3.86 -1.42 4.36
C LEU A 465 -4.27 0.05 4.31
N VAL A 466 -4.44 0.69 5.46
CA VAL A 466 -4.67 2.14 5.54
C VAL A 466 -3.37 2.86 5.22
N GLN A 467 -3.39 3.62 4.14
CA GLN A 467 -2.25 4.40 3.67
C GLN A 467 -2.40 5.87 4.11
N VAL A 468 -1.30 6.63 4.15
CA VAL A 468 -1.37 8.08 4.39
C VAL A 468 -2.19 8.77 3.28
N THR A 469 -2.21 8.18 2.09
CA THR A 469 -3.03 8.62 0.96
C THR A 469 -4.53 8.38 1.12
N ASP A 470 -4.97 7.56 2.09
CA ASP A 470 -6.41 7.36 2.33
C ASP A 470 -7.11 8.59 2.92
N ASN A 471 -6.36 9.61 3.37
CA ASN A 471 -6.86 10.90 3.83
C ASN A 471 -7.05 11.93 2.70
N LYS A 472 -7.40 11.44 1.50
CA LYS A 472 -7.64 12.26 0.31
C LYS A 472 -9.11 12.24 -0.09
N VAL A 473 -9.64 13.40 -0.48
CA VAL A 473 -10.99 13.49 -1.04
C VAL A 473 -11.05 14.33 -2.31
N ASP A 474 -11.77 13.83 -3.29
CA ASP A 474 -12.16 14.60 -4.47
C ASP A 474 -13.59 15.07 -4.30
N ILE A 475 -13.83 16.36 -4.54
CA ILE A 475 -15.15 16.97 -4.37
C ILE A 475 -15.66 17.43 -5.72
N LEU A 476 -16.85 16.96 -6.09
CA LEU A 476 -17.60 17.50 -7.23
C LEU A 476 -18.78 18.32 -6.69
N VAL A 477 -18.77 19.62 -6.95
CA VAL A 477 -19.92 20.49 -6.70
C VAL A 477 -20.77 20.57 -7.97
N VAL A 478 -22.06 20.23 -7.87
CA VAL A 478 -23.03 20.32 -8.95
C VAL A 478 -24.01 21.43 -8.60
N VAL A 479 -23.87 22.56 -9.29
CA VAL A 479 -24.64 23.78 -9.02
C VAL A 479 -25.80 23.86 -10.00
N ASP A 480 -27.01 23.96 -9.49
CA ASP A 480 -28.14 24.30 -10.33
C ASP A 480 -28.08 25.77 -10.74
N ASP A 481 -27.96 26.01 -12.05
CA ASP A 481 -27.86 27.35 -12.65
C ASP A 481 -29.15 27.78 -13.37
N SER A 482 -30.27 27.14 -13.01
CA SER A 482 -31.61 27.46 -13.49
C SER A 482 -32.07 28.88 -13.12
N ASN A 483 -33.18 29.31 -13.71
CA ASN A 483 -33.73 30.65 -13.45
C ASN A 483 -34.21 30.83 -12.00
N SER A 484 -34.80 29.79 -11.42
CA SER A 484 -35.33 29.81 -10.05
C SER A 484 -34.23 29.90 -9.00
N MET A 485 -33.02 29.43 -9.32
CA MET A 485 -31.89 29.36 -8.41
C MET A 485 -31.15 30.67 -8.17
N ALA A 486 -31.49 31.80 -8.82
CA ALA A 486 -30.73 33.05 -8.67
C ALA A 486 -30.63 33.58 -7.20
N PRO A 487 -31.72 33.61 -6.41
CA PRO A 487 -31.64 33.99 -5.00
C PRO A 487 -30.83 32.98 -4.18
N GLU A 488 -30.97 31.69 -4.49
CA GLU A 488 -30.32 30.62 -3.76
C GLU A 488 -28.82 30.51 -4.07
N ASN A 489 -28.38 30.75 -5.31
CA ASN A 489 -26.97 30.80 -5.69
C ASN A 489 -26.23 31.96 -5.02
N THR A 490 -26.90 33.09 -4.79
CA THR A 490 -26.34 34.21 -4.02
C THR A 490 -26.14 33.83 -2.55
N LYS A 491 -27.17 33.24 -1.93
CA LYS A 491 -27.09 32.73 -0.55
C LYS A 491 -26.05 31.62 -0.43
N LEU A 492 -25.97 30.76 -1.44
CA LEU A 492 -25.04 29.64 -1.51
C LEU A 492 -23.60 30.10 -1.46
N ALA A 493 -23.23 31.08 -2.30
CA ALA A 493 -21.90 31.67 -2.30
C ALA A 493 -21.54 32.22 -0.91
N GLN A 494 -22.46 32.93 -0.26
CA GLN A 494 -22.24 33.48 1.08
C GLN A 494 -22.15 32.39 2.17
N ARG A 495 -22.93 31.31 2.07
CA ARG A 495 -23.08 30.28 3.11
C ARG A 495 -22.10 29.12 3.00
N LEU A 496 -21.37 28.98 1.89
CA LEU A 496 -20.31 27.97 1.72
C LEU A 496 -18.93 28.43 2.25
N GLN A 497 -18.85 29.64 2.81
CA GLN A 497 -17.62 30.22 3.36
C GLN A 497 -16.96 29.33 4.42
N GLY A 498 -17.71 28.90 5.42
CA GLY A 498 -17.19 28.07 6.52
C GLY A 498 -16.70 26.72 6.03
N PHE A 499 -17.43 26.09 5.10
CA PHE A 499 -17.12 24.75 4.62
C PHE A 499 -15.71 24.60 4.03
N VAL A 500 -15.31 25.51 3.13
CA VAL A 500 -14.00 25.41 2.47
C VAL A 500 -12.87 25.73 3.45
N GLN A 501 -13.10 26.66 4.38
CA GLN A 501 -12.16 26.98 5.45
C GLN A 501 -11.99 25.79 6.41
N ASP A 502 -13.08 25.15 6.83
CA ASP A 502 -13.06 24.00 7.72
C ASP A 502 -12.46 22.76 7.06
N LEU A 503 -12.72 22.56 5.77
CA LEU A 503 -12.10 21.50 4.98
C LEU A 503 -10.58 21.72 4.89
N THR A 504 -10.14 22.96 4.70
CA THR A 504 -8.71 23.32 4.74
C THR A 504 -8.11 23.11 6.13
N ALA A 505 -8.83 23.49 7.20
CA ALA A 505 -8.40 23.31 8.58
C ALA A 505 -8.39 21.84 9.04
N SER A 506 -9.15 20.96 8.37
CA SER A 506 -9.24 19.52 8.71
C SER A 506 -7.96 18.72 8.42
N GLY A 507 -7.02 19.28 7.65
CA GLY A 507 -5.79 18.59 7.25
C GLY A 507 -6.00 17.47 6.21
N VAL A 508 -7.19 17.40 5.59
CA VAL A 508 -7.51 16.49 4.49
C VAL A 508 -6.88 16.99 3.18
N ASP A 509 -6.29 16.10 2.40
CA ASP A 509 -5.78 16.41 1.06
C ASP A 509 -6.94 16.39 0.05
N TRP A 510 -7.54 17.56 -0.17
CA TRP A 510 -8.70 17.71 -1.04
C TRP A 510 -8.39 18.35 -2.39
N GLN A 511 -9.16 17.98 -3.40
CA GLN A 511 -9.27 18.73 -4.66
C GLN A 511 -10.74 18.83 -5.06
N MET A 512 -11.09 19.88 -5.80
CA MET A 512 -12.47 20.26 -6.07
C MET A 512 -12.67 20.69 -7.52
N CYS A 513 -13.69 20.12 -8.14
CA CYS A 513 -14.24 20.53 -9.43
C CYS A 513 -15.69 20.98 -9.26
N ALA A 514 -16.14 21.88 -10.13
CA ALA A 514 -17.52 22.35 -10.17
C ALA A 514 -18.13 22.14 -11.56
N THR A 515 -19.38 21.71 -11.63
CA THR A 515 -20.18 21.63 -12.86
C THR A 515 -21.57 22.20 -12.60
N VAL A 516 -22.35 22.43 -13.65
CA VAL A 516 -23.77 22.80 -13.53
C VAL A 516 -24.72 21.68 -13.93
N THR A 517 -26.02 21.85 -13.64
CA THR A 517 -27.12 20.91 -13.91
C THR A 517 -27.54 20.83 -15.38
N ARG A 518 -26.89 21.55 -16.29
CA ARG A 518 -27.16 21.49 -17.74
C ARG A 518 -25.90 21.21 -18.56
N SER A 519 -26.10 20.90 -19.84
CA SER A 519 -25.00 20.83 -20.81
C SER A 519 -24.41 22.22 -21.09
N GLN A 520 -23.10 22.28 -21.32
CA GLN A 520 -22.35 23.53 -21.45
C GLN A 520 -21.45 23.50 -22.69
N ASP A 521 -21.35 24.62 -23.39
CA ASP A 521 -20.31 24.85 -24.40
C ASP A 521 -18.99 25.24 -23.70
N ALA A 522 -18.28 24.23 -23.20
CA ALA A 522 -17.06 24.43 -22.41
C ALA A 522 -15.89 24.99 -23.24
N TYR A 523 -15.95 24.90 -24.57
CA TYR A 523 -14.87 25.29 -25.48
C TYR A 523 -15.25 26.45 -26.41
N ASN A 524 -16.42 27.07 -26.23
CA ASN A 524 -16.99 28.10 -27.10
C ASN A 524 -16.95 27.72 -28.60
N ASN A 525 -17.25 26.46 -28.89
CA ASN A 525 -17.21 25.90 -30.25
C ASN A 525 -18.59 25.43 -30.75
N GLY A 526 -19.66 25.74 -30.01
CA GLY A 526 -21.02 25.32 -30.28
C GLY A 526 -21.35 23.88 -29.87
N THR A 527 -20.41 23.14 -29.27
CA THR A 527 -20.63 21.77 -28.81
C THR A 527 -20.89 21.74 -27.31
N PHE A 528 -22.01 21.14 -26.91
CA PHE A 528 -22.45 21.10 -25.52
C PHE A 528 -22.08 19.79 -24.84
N TYR A 529 -21.50 19.90 -23.66
CA TYR A 529 -21.01 18.77 -22.85
C TYR A 529 -21.70 18.75 -21.49
N TRP A 530 -22.15 17.57 -21.07
CA TRP A 530 -22.65 17.32 -19.72
C TRP A 530 -21.49 17.16 -18.74
N GLY A 531 -21.58 17.69 -17.52
CA GLY A 531 -20.57 17.43 -16.49
C GLY A 531 -19.20 18.10 -16.72
N ALA A 532 -19.10 18.98 -17.72
CA ALA A 532 -17.89 19.75 -17.99
C ALA A 532 -17.59 20.70 -16.81
N SER A 533 -16.33 20.68 -16.36
CA SER A 533 -15.92 21.46 -15.19
C SER A 533 -15.79 22.95 -15.53
N ARG A 534 -16.28 23.80 -14.63
CA ARG A 534 -16.11 25.25 -14.68
C ARG A 534 -14.71 25.64 -14.19
N ASN A 535 -14.14 26.67 -14.80
CA ASN A 535 -12.92 27.29 -14.29
C ASN A 535 -13.22 28.01 -12.97
N TRP A 536 -12.34 27.82 -12.00
CA TRP A 536 -12.37 28.54 -10.74
C TRP A 536 -11.89 29.98 -10.95
N VAL A 537 -12.79 30.95 -10.75
CA VAL A 537 -12.51 32.38 -10.91
C VAL A 537 -11.49 32.84 -9.88
N GLY A 538 -10.40 33.44 -10.35
CA GLY A 538 -9.32 33.93 -9.48
C GLY A 538 -8.35 32.84 -8.99
N TYR A 539 -8.56 31.58 -9.35
CA TYR A 539 -7.61 30.52 -9.02
C TYR A 539 -6.39 30.57 -9.93
N LEU A 540 -5.20 30.63 -9.33
CA LEU A 540 -3.92 30.70 -10.05
C LEU A 540 -3.31 29.32 -10.35
N GLY A 541 -3.90 28.24 -9.83
CA GLY A 541 -3.40 26.89 -10.04
C GLY A 541 -3.77 26.33 -11.42
N SER A 542 -3.08 25.26 -11.80
CA SER A 542 -3.27 24.57 -13.08
C SER A 542 -3.64 23.09 -12.86
N PRO A 543 -4.67 22.56 -13.54
CA PRO A 543 -5.57 23.29 -14.44
C PRO A 543 -6.57 24.18 -13.69
N ALA A 544 -7.09 25.22 -14.36
CA ALA A 544 -7.94 26.25 -13.74
C ALA A 544 -9.29 25.73 -13.23
N TRP A 545 -9.76 24.58 -13.73
CA TRP A 545 -11.00 23.93 -13.29
C TRP A 545 -10.83 22.98 -12.10
N LEU A 546 -9.60 22.81 -11.59
CA LEU A 546 -9.27 21.92 -10.47
C LEU A 546 -8.63 22.68 -9.31
N MET A 547 -9.46 23.15 -8.38
CA MET A 547 -9.00 23.82 -7.17
C MET A 547 -8.45 22.78 -6.20
N LYS A 548 -7.22 22.97 -5.70
CA LYS A 548 -6.55 22.04 -4.79
C LYS A 548 -6.39 22.63 -3.40
N ALA A 549 -6.21 21.75 -2.41
CA ALA A 549 -5.76 22.14 -1.07
C ALA A 549 -4.50 23.02 -1.16
N GLY A 550 -4.47 24.09 -0.36
CA GLY A 550 -3.38 25.09 -0.38
C GLY A 550 -3.56 26.22 -1.38
N ALA A 551 -4.69 26.31 -2.11
CA ALA A 551 -5.05 27.48 -2.89
C ALA A 551 -5.02 28.75 -2.00
N THR A 552 -4.52 29.86 -2.55
CA THR A 552 -4.56 31.16 -1.87
C THR A 552 -5.97 31.71 -1.91
N ASP A 553 -6.57 31.95 -0.75
CA ASP A 553 -7.96 32.42 -0.60
C ASP A 553 -9.00 31.56 -1.36
N PRO A 554 -9.15 30.28 -0.99
CA PRO A 554 -10.09 29.37 -1.65
C PRO A 554 -11.55 29.81 -1.47
N TYR A 555 -11.82 30.67 -0.48
CA TYR A 555 -13.10 31.29 -0.26
C TYR A 555 -13.47 32.27 -1.38
N SER A 556 -12.63 33.27 -1.65
CA SER A 556 -12.91 34.24 -2.70
C SER A 556 -12.98 33.57 -4.07
N ILE A 557 -12.16 32.55 -4.29
CA ILE A 557 -12.19 31.74 -5.52
C ILE A 557 -13.56 31.08 -5.68
N PHE A 558 -14.02 30.36 -4.66
CA PHE A 558 -15.28 29.63 -4.71
C PHE A 558 -16.46 30.59 -4.90
N THR A 559 -16.57 31.64 -4.09
CA THR A 559 -17.68 32.61 -4.14
C THR A 559 -17.74 33.36 -5.46
N SER A 560 -16.59 33.80 -5.99
CA SER A 560 -16.51 34.43 -7.31
C SER A 560 -16.91 33.47 -8.42
N THR A 561 -16.62 32.18 -8.26
CA THR A 561 -16.98 31.15 -9.24
C THR A 561 -18.47 30.90 -9.26
N ILE A 562 -19.12 30.76 -8.10
CA ILE A 562 -20.59 30.63 -8.04
C ILE A 562 -21.28 31.87 -8.62
N ALA A 563 -20.79 33.06 -8.29
CA ALA A 563 -21.31 34.31 -8.86
C ALA A 563 -21.14 34.37 -10.39
N ALA A 564 -20.02 33.88 -10.92
CA ALA A 564 -19.72 33.85 -12.35
C ALA A 564 -20.49 32.75 -13.12
N ILE A 565 -20.76 31.61 -12.49
CA ILE A 565 -21.71 30.62 -13.02
C ILE A 565 -23.07 31.30 -13.22
N GLY A 566 -23.48 32.09 -12.22
CA GLY A 566 -24.74 32.82 -12.23
C GLY A 566 -25.95 31.87 -12.14
N ALA A 567 -27.11 32.46 -12.35
CA ALA A 567 -28.41 31.80 -12.48
C ALA A 567 -29.37 32.85 -13.06
N GLY A 568 -30.58 32.46 -13.44
CA GLY A 568 -31.55 33.43 -13.99
C GLY A 568 -31.72 33.37 -15.52
N TRP A 569 -31.16 32.37 -16.20
CA TRP A 569 -31.17 32.31 -17.67
C TRP A 569 -32.47 31.68 -18.19
N ALA A 570 -33.11 32.30 -19.19
CA ALA A 570 -34.27 31.70 -19.84
C ALA A 570 -33.92 30.40 -20.57
N ASN A 571 -34.85 29.44 -20.61
CA ASN A 571 -34.70 28.11 -21.24
C ASN A 571 -33.63 27.23 -20.55
N THR A 572 -33.56 27.28 -19.22
CA THR A 572 -32.69 26.41 -18.42
C THR A 572 -33.43 25.29 -17.68
N ASP A 573 -34.74 25.14 -17.92
CA ASP A 573 -35.75 24.26 -17.29
C ASP A 573 -35.53 22.73 -17.46
N ASP A 574 -34.31 22.29 -17.77
CA ASP A 574 -33.97 20.88 -17.92
C ASP A 574 -32.75 20.51 -17.06
N GLU A 575 -32.95 20.61 -15.75
CA GLU A 575 -31.96 20.47 -14.70
C GLU A 575 -31.69 18.99 -14.42
N ARG A 576 -30.49 18.53 -14.76
CA ARG A 576 -30.10 17.11 -14.70
C ARG A 576 -28.79 16.94 -13.94
N GLY A 577 -28.80 17.26 -12.65
CA GLY A 577 -27.63 17.19 -11.78
C GLY A 577 -27.02 15.79 -11.66
N ILE A 578 -27.83 14.72 -11.65
CA ILE A 578 -27.33 13.34 -11.64
C ILE A 578 -26.59 13.03 -12.95
N LYS A 579 -27.13 13.43 -14.09
CA LYS A 579 -26.48 13.25 -15.39
C LYS A 579 -25.19 14.05 -15.51
N ALA A 580 -25.19 15.30 -15.04
CA ALA A 580 -23.99 16.11 -15.00
C ALA A 580 -22.88 15.43 -14.16
N ALA A 581 -23.21 14.90 -12.99
CA ALA A 581 -22.27 14.14 -12.17
C ALA A 581 -21.80 12.85 -12.88
N TRP A 582 -22.72 12.12 -13.51
CA TRP A 582 -22.43 10.90 -14.27
C TRP A 582 -21.41 11.14 -15.39
N TRP A 583 -21.61 12.19 -16.19
CA TRP A 583 -20.71 12.56 -17.29
C TRP A 583 -19.40 13.16 -16.80
N SER A 584 -19.42 13.89 -15.69
CA SER A 584 -18.17 14.35 -15.07
C SER A 584 -17.26 13.16 -14.70
N VAL A 585 -17.86 12.08 -14.16
CA VAL A 585 -17.16 10.83 -13.88
C VAL A 585 -16.68 10.12 -15.14
N GLU A 586 -17.49 10.10 -16.21
CA GLU A 586 -17.06 9.55 -17.52
C GLU A 586 -15.79 10.25 -18.02
N TYR A 587 -15.67 11.55 -17.79
CA TYR A 587 -14.51 12.33 -18.19
C TYR A 587 -13.33 12.27 -17.22
N ALA A 588 -13.38 11.41 -16.20
CA ALA A 588 -12.30 11.28 -15.22
C ALA A 588 -10.89 11.11 -15.81
N PRO A 589 -10.67 10.35 -16.91
CA PRO A 589 -9.36 10.23 -17.53
C PRO A 589 -8.81 11.53 -18.12
N TYR A 590 -9.65 12.54 -18.32
CA TYR A 590 -9.32 13.78 -19.03
C TYR A 590 -9.40 15.03 -18.16
N ASN A 591 -10.22 15.03 -17.12
CA ASN A 591 -10.46 16.23 -16.30
C ASN A 591 -9.52 16.37 -15.10
N GLY A 592 -8.88 15.28 -14.65
CA GLY A 592 -8.01 15.27 -13.47
C GLY A 592 -8.73 15.50 -12.13
N CYS A 593 -10.07 15.54 -12.14
CA CYS A 593 -10.90 15.80 -10.97
C CYS A 593 -10.92 14.63 -9.98
N TYR A 594 -10.56 13.42 -10.42
CA TYR A 594 -10.69 12.20 -9.63
C TYR A 594 -9.36 11.46 -9.55
N ARG A 595 -8.90 11.19 -8.32
CA ARG A 595 -7.70 10.42 -7.99
C ARG A 595 -8.11 9.01 -7.59
N ASP A 596 -7.37 8.00 -8.01
CA ASP A 596 -7.72 6.60 -7.74
C ASP A 596 -7.69 6.25 -6.23
N ASP A 597 -6.84 6.94 -5.46
CA ASP A 597 -6.63 6.72 -4.04
C ASP A 597 -7.45 7.63 -3.10
N ALA A 598 -8.30 8.50 -3.65
CA ALA A 598 -9.15 9.42 -2.88
C ALA A 598 -10.60 8.93 -2.78
N SER A 599 -11.33 9.31 -1.73
CA SER A 599 -12.81 9.20 -1.76
C SER A 599 -13.40 10.24 -2.70
N LEU A 600 -14.63 10.03 -3.16
CA LEU A 600 -15.41 11.00 -3.92
C LEU A 600 -16.58 11.51 -3.09
N ALA A 601 -16.67 12.82 -2.93
CA ALA A 601 -17.83 13.49 -2.40
C ALA A 601 -18.51 14.34 -3.48
N VAL A 602 -19.76 14.04 -3.79
CA VAL A 602 -20.59 14.90 -4.65
C VAL A 602 -21.47 15.76 -3.76
N ILE A 603 -21.61 17.04 -4.08
CA ILE A 603 -22.54 17.96 -3.44
C ILE A 603 -23.41 18.56 -4.54
N VAL A 604 -24.69 18.19 -4.59
CA VAL A 604 -25.68 18.80 -5.49
C VAL A 604 -26.56 19.78 -4.76
N ILE A 605 -26.94 20.84 -5.46
CA ILE A 605 -27.78 21.91 -4.93
C ILE A 605 -28.80 22.26 -6.00
N SER A 606 -30.09 22.13 -5.68
CA SER A 606 -31.18 22.36 -6.62
C SER A 606 -32.48 22.60 -5.86
N ASP A 607 -33.32 23.51 -6.34
CA ASP A 607 -34.67 23.76 -5.82
C ASP A 607 -35.74 22.89 -6.49
N GLU A 608 -35.33 21.98 -7.37
CA GLU A 608 -36.20 21.01 -8.02
C GLU A 608 -35.59 19.59 -8.06
N ASP A 609 -36.33 18.63 -8.63
CA ASP A 609 -35.80 17.30 -8.88
C ASP A 609 -35.16 17.21 -10.26
N VAL A 610 -34.52 16.07 -10.56
CA VAL A 610 -33.99 15.82 -11.90
C VAL A 610 -35.10 15.92 -12.95
N ARG A 611 -34.91 16.80 -13.94
CA ARG A 611 -35.93 17.20 -14.94
C ARG A 611 -37.22 17.70 -14.29
N SER A 612 -37.06 18.60 -13.33
CA SER A 612 -38.10 19.23 -12.50
C SER A 612 -38.84 18.27 -11.57
N VAL A 613 -39.58 17.30 -12.11
CA VAL A 613 -40.49 16.42 -11.36
C VAL A 613 -39.96 15.00 -11.13
N GLY A 614 -38.69 14.73 -11.44
CA GLY A 614 -38.08 13.41 -11.18
C GLY A 614 -38.68 12.29 -12.03
N GLY A 615 -39.25 12.63 -13.19
CA GLY A 615 -40.01 11.70 -14.03
C GLY A 615 -41.36 11.27 -13.45
N ASN A 616 -41.95 12.06 -12.55
CA ASN A 616 -43.29 11.80 -12.02
C ASN A 616 -44.31 12.82 -12.53
N SER A 617 -45.12 12.42 -13.51
CA SER A 617 -46.15 13.30 -14.10
C SER A 617 -47.22 13.77 -13.12
N SER A 618 -47.43 13.08 -11.99
CA SER A 618 -48.41 13.49 -10.97
C SER A 618 -47.97 14.72 -10.16
N LEU A 619 -46.69 15.10 -10.24
CA LEU A 619 -46.13 16.23 -9.52
C LEU A 619 -46.02 17.49 -10.40
N GLN A 620 -46.53 17.44 -11.62
CA GLN A 620 -46.47 18.57 -12.54
C GLN A 620 -47.32 19.74 -12.07
N TYR A 621 -46.73 20.93 -12.14
CA TYR A 621 -47.42 22.20 -11.99
C TYR A 621 -47.64 22.87 -13.35
N TYR A 622 -46.62 22.86 -14.22
CA TYR A 622 -46.69 23.49 -15.54
C TYR A 622 -46.91 22.48 -16.68
N GLN A 623 -47.58 22.94 -17.74
CA GLN A 623 -47.72 22.14 -18.96
C GLN A 623 -46.34 21.94 -19.61
N GLY A 624 -45.97 20.69 -19.86
CA GLY A 624 -44.69 20.33 -20.52
C GLY A 624 -43.50 20.11 -19.58
N GLU A 625 -43.71 20.26 -18.27
CA GLU A 625 -42.67 20.07 -17.23
C GLU A 625 -42.20 18.61 -17.10
N TYR A 626 -43.11 17.64 -17.26
CA TYR A 626 -42.74 16.23 -17.25
C TYR A 626 -41.90 15.90 -18.47
N LYS A 627 -40.67 15.49 -18.17
CA LYS A 627 -39.76 14.87 -19.13
C LYS A 627 -39.38 13.50 -18.57
N PRO A 628 -39.41 12.41 -19.36
CA PRO A 628 -38.97 11.11 -18.90
C PRO A 628 -37.48 11.15 -18.53
N LEU A 629 -37.12 10.45 -17.46
CA LEU A 629 -35.74 10.26 -17.06
C LEU A 629 -35.04 9.32 -18.05
N GLU A 630 -33.82 9.69 -18.43
CA GLU A 630 -32.91 8.84 -19.20
C GLU A 630 -32.12 7.91 -18.26
N ALA A 631 -31.38 6.97 -18.86
CA ALA A 631 -30.59 6.02 -18.08
C ALA A 631 -29.55 6.71 -17.18
N ASP A 632 -28.92 7.79 -17.65
CA ASP A 632 -27.92 8.57 -16.91
C ASP A 632 -28.53 9.62 -15.96
N ASP A 633 -29.86 9.76 -15.92
CA ASP A 633 -30.57 10.55 -14.92
C ASP A 633 -30.89 9.75 -13.63
N GLN A 634 -30.74 8.42 -13.67
CA GLN A 634 -31.16 7.54 -12.57
C GLN A 634 -30.12 7.45 -11.43
N PRO A 635 -30.54 7.52 -10.14
CA PRO A 635 -29.67 7.34 -8.99
C PRO A 635 -28.78 6.09 -9.05
N GLN A 636 -29.38 4.93 -9.34
CA GLN A 636 -28.63 3.68 -9.41
C GLN A 636 -27.60 3.67 -10.56
N SER A 637 -27.89 4.36 -11.67
CA SER A 637 -26.95 4.45 -12.79
C SER A 637 -25.70 5.24 -12.43
N PHE A 638 -25.80 6.26 -11.59
CA PHE A 638 -24.62 6.96 -11.05
C PHE A 638 -23.77 6.04 -10.16
N VAL A 639 -24.39 5.28 -9.27
CA VAL A 639 -23.66 4.29 -8.44
C VAL A 639 -22.96 3.25 -9.32
N ASN A 640 -23.65 2.76 -10.36
CA ASN A 640 -23.07 1.83 -11.33
C ASN A 640 -21.90 2.46 -12.09
N LYS A 641 -22.03 3.75 -12.45
CA LYS A 641 -20.98 4.50 -13.15
C LYS A 641 -19.70 4.61 -12.32
N ILE A 642 -19.82 4.94 -11.04
CA ILE A 642 -18.67 4.97 -10.13
C ILE A 642 -17.97 3.62 -10.08
N ARG A 643 -18.75 2.53 -9.93
CA ARG A 643 -18.19 1.18 -9.88
C ARG A 643 -17.51 0.78 -11.19
N GLN A 644 -18.10 1.17 -12.33
CA GLN A 644 -17.52 0.93 -13.64
C GLN A 644 -16.22 1.72 -13.85
N GLN A 645 -16.20 2.99 -13.43
CA GLN A 645 -15.08 3.90 -13.67
C GLN A 645 -13.91 3.66 -12.72
N PHE A 646 -14.19 3.34 -11.44
CA PHE A 646 -13.19 3.34 -10.37
C PHE A 646 -13.11 2.01 -9.59
N GLY A 647 -13.98 1.04 -9.88
CA GLY A 647 -14.07 -0.21 -9.13
C GLY A 647 -14.91 -0.11 -7.85
N VAL A 648 -15.04 -1.23 -7.14
CA VAL A 648 -15.88 -1.34 -5.92
C VAL A 648 -15.27 -0.68 -4.69
N ASP A 649 -13.95 -0.46 -4.70
CA ASP A 649 -13.21 0.10 -3.57
C ASP A 649 -13.29 1.64 -3.49
N LYS A 650 -13.78 2.29 -4.57
CA LYS A 650 -13.96 3.74 -4.61
C LYS A 650 -15.07 4.13 -3.64
N ARG A 651 -14.67 4.81 -2.57
CA ARG A 651 -15.59 5.36 -1.56
C ARG A 651 -16.31 6.56 -2.17
N VAL A 652 -17.64 6.53 -2.21
CA VAL A 652 -18.45 7.62 -2.75
C VAL A 652 -19.57 8.01 -1.79
N THR A 653 -19.74 9.32 -1.59
CA THR A 653 -20.90 9.90 -0.92
C THR A 653 -21.52 10.96 -1.81
N PHE A 654 -22.83 10.91 -2.01
CA PHE A 654 -23.59 11.94 -2.72
C PHE A 654 -24.41 12.72 -1.70
N ASN A 655 -24.16 14.01 -1.59
CA ASN A 655 -24.82 14.91 -0.64
C ASN A 655 -25.73 15.87 -1.42
N SER A 656 -26.89 16.18 -0.87
CA SER A 656 -27.89 17.04 -1.53
C SER A 656 -28.33 18.20 -0.65
N ILE A 657 -28.47 19.38 -1.24
CA ILE A 657 -29.15 20.55 -0.68
C ILE A 657 -30.36 20.81 -1.56
N ILE A 658 -31.54 20.42 -1.09
CA ILE A 658 -32.76 20.34 -1.91
C ILE A 658 -33.99 20.81 -1.13
N VAL A 659 -35.11 21.04 -1.83
CA VAL A 659 -36.42 20.97 -1.17
C VAL A 659 -36.66 19.52 -0.77
N ARG A 660 -36.57 19.22 0.53
CA ARG A 660 -36.63 17.84 1.02
C ARG A 660 -38.02 17.25 0.78
N PRO A 661 -38.13 15.96 0.40
CA PRO A 661 -39.41 15.27 0.34
C PRO A 661 -40.28 15.50 1.60
N GLY A 662 -41.43 16.14 1.41
CA GLY A 662 -42.40 16.43 2.48
C GLY A 662 -42.17 17.73 3.26
N ASP A 663 -41.13 18.51 2.97
CA ASP A 663 -40.89 19.83 3.58
C ASP A 663 -41.77 20.91 2.93
N SER A 664 -43.06 20.89 3.28
CA SER A 664 -44.07 21.79 2.70
C SER A 664 -43.84 23.27 3.03
N GLN A 665 -43.16 23.56 4.14
CA GLN A 665 -42.79 24.92 4.51
C GLN A 665 -41.69 25.45 3.59
N CYS A 666 -40.66 24.64 3.33
CA CYS A 666 -39.62 25.02 2.38
C CYS A 666 -40.17 25.15 0.96
N MET A 667 -40.98 24.18 0.52
CA MET A 667 -41.67 24.24 -0.78
C MET A 667 -42.46 25.55 -0.93
N ALA A 668 -43.30 25.90 0.05
CA ALA A 668 -44.08 27.13 0.02
C ALA A 668 -43.21 28.41 0.01
N ALA A 669 -42.05 28.37 0.68
CA ALA A 669 -41.12 29.50 0.71
C ALA A 669 -40.39 29.68 -0.64
N GLN A 670 -39.98 28.60 -1.30
CA GLN A 670 -39.41 28.65 -2.64
C GLN A 670 -40.45 29.08 -3.68
N ASP A 671 -41.66 28.53 -3.59
CA ASP A 671 -42.81 28.83 -4.45
C ASP A 671 -43.34 30.27 -4.36
N ALA A 672 -42.92 31.03 -3.34
CA ALA A 672 -43.19 32.46 -3.21
C ALA A 672 -42.35 33.31 -4.20
N GLY A 673 -41.34 32.69 -4.83
CA GLY A 673 -40.62 33.25 -5.96
C GLY A 673 -41.43 33.23 -7.27
N ALA A 674 -40.76 33.56 -8.38
CA ALA A 674 -41.39 33.63 -9.70
C ALA A 674 -41.61 32.25 -10.36
N ALA A 675 -40.90 31.22 -9.90
CA ALA A 675 -40.97 29.84 -10.40
C ALA A 675 -41.43 28.90 -9.29
N LYS A 676 -42.04 27.77 -9.67
CA LYS A 676 -42.38 26.69 -8.74
C LYS A 676 -41.18 25.78 -8.52
N SER A 677 -41.07 25.33 -7.28
CA SER A 677 -40.05 24.39 -6.83
C SER A 677 -40.59 22.96 -6.80
N HIS A 678 -39.69 21.98 -6.70
CA HIS A 678 -40.07 20.58 -6.56
C HIS A 678 -39.25 19.87 -5.49
N TYR A 679 -39.85 18.85 -4.88
CA TYR A 679 -39.11 18.00 -3.96
C TYR A 679 -38.06 17.19 -4.72
N GLY A 680 -36.80 17.28 -4.29
CA GLY A 680 -35.68 16.55 -4.92
C GLY A 680 -35.67 15.05 -4.58
N TYR A 681 -36.67 14.29 -5.02
CA TYR A 681 -36.79 12.87 -4.70
C TYR A 681 -35.62 12.04 -5.21
N LYS A 682 -35.16 12.24 -6.45
CA LYS A 682 -34.04 11.48 -7.03
C LYS A 682 -32.71 11.82 -6.38
N TYR A 683 -32.49 13.09 -6.04
CA TYR A 683 -31.31 13.50 -5.27
C TYR A 683 -31.31 12.93 -3.85
N ASN A 684 -32.47 12.90 -3.18
CA ASN A 684 -32.63 12.27 -1.87
C ASN A 684 -32.37 10.75 -1.96
N GLU A 685 -32.95 10.07 -2.96
CA GLU A 685 -32.72 8.64 -3.22
C GLU A 685 -31.23 8.34 -3.38
N LEU A 686 -30.52 9.12 -4.21
CA LEU A 686 -29.09 8.93 -4.42
C LEU A 686 -28.25 9.22 -3.17
N SER A 687 -28.64 10.23 -2.39
CA SER A 687 -27.98 10.54 -1.11
C SER A 687 -28.12 9.37 -0.13
N GLN A 688 -29.30 8.76 -0.06
CA GLN A 688 -29.54 7.58 0.78
C GLN A 688 -28.74 6.36 0.29
N LEU A 689 -28.74 6.09 -1.02
CA LEU A 689 -27.99 4.98 -1.64
C LEU A 689 -26.48 5.03 -1.36
N THR A 690 -25.92 6.23 -1.21
CA THR A 690 -24.49 6.45 -0.99
C THR A 690 -24.14 6.84 0.46
N GLY A 691 -25.14 6.89 1.35
CA GLY A 691 -24.96 7.30 2.74
C GLY A 691 -24.59 8.78 2.93
N GLY A 692 -24.75 9.62 1.92
CA GLY A 692 -24.52 11.06 2.03
C GLY A 692 -25.63 11.80 2.78
N GLY A 693 -25.39 13.08 3.03
CA GLY A 693 -26.31 13.95 3.76
C GLY A 693 -27.36 14.62 2.89
N VAL A 694 -28.50 14.96 3.49
CA VAL A 694 -29.59 15.70 2.84
C VAL A 694 -29.88 16.96 3.66
N ALA A 695 -29.64 18.13 3.07
CA ALA A 695 -29.91 19.45 3.64
C ALA A 695 -31.15 20.08 3.00
N SER A 696 -31.83 20.96 3.73
CA SER A 696 -32.93 21.76 3.18
C SER A 696 -32.36 23.01 2.54
N ILE A 697 -32.76 23.30 1.30
CA ILE A 697 -32.39 24.53 0.58
C ILE A 697 -32.97 25.80 1.21
N CYS A 698 -34.01 25.67 2.06
CA CYS A 698 -34.56 26.82 2.77
C CYS A 698 -33.84 27.13 4.09
N ALA A 699 -32.79 26.40 4.45
CA ALA A 699 -32.05 26.68 5.67
C ALA A 699 -31.49 28.11 5.64
N ASN A 700 -31.60 28.83 6.76
CA ASN A 700 -31.07 30.20 6.89
C ASN A 700 -29.53 30.24 6.84
N ASP A 701 -28.90 29.11 7.18
CA ASP A 701 -27.47 28.90 7.18
C ASP A 701 -27.19 27.44 6.81
N TYR A 702 -26.23 27.23 5.90
CA TYR A 702 -25.78 25.89 5.53
C TYR A 702 -24.60 25.41 6.36
N SER A 703 -23.97 26.25 7.18
CA SER A 703 -22.78 25.91 7.95
C SER A 703 -22.96 24.61 8.73
N THR A 704 -24.07 24.45 9.46
CA THR A 704 -24.36 23.19 10.20
C THR A 704 -24.55 21.98 9.26
N ASN A 705 -25.22 22.16 8.12
CA ASN A 705 -25.39 21.10 7.13
C ASN A 705 -24.08 20.73 6.45
N LEU A 706 -23.23 21.71 6.20
CA LEU A 706 -21.93 21.57 5.57
C LEU A 706 -20.89 21.01 6.54
N TYR A 707 -20.99 21.33 7.83
CA TYR A 707 -20.29 20.61 8.90
C TYR A 707 -20.69 19.15 8.91
N TYR A 708 -21.99 18.86 8.82
CA TYR A 708 -22.47 17.50 8.69
C TYR A 708 -21.93 16.83 7.42
N PHE A 709 -21.92 17.51 6.28
CA PHE A 709 -21.34 16.95 5.05
C PHE A 709 -19.85 16.72 5.19
N LYS A 710 -19.09 17.67 5.74
CA LYS A 710 -17.66 17.52 6.05
C LYS A 710 -17.44 16.33 6.97
N ASP A 711 -18.24 16.15 8.01
CA ASP A 711 -18.14 14.99 8.90
C ASP A 711 -18.49 13.69 8.15
N ARG A 712 -19.48 13.66 7.25
CA ARG A 712 -19.77 12.49 6.41
C ARG A 712 -18.64 12.21 5.41
N ILE A 713 -18.04 13.26 4.84
CA ILE A 713 -16.88 13.19 3.95
C ILE A 713 -15.68 12.62 4.70
N VAL A 714 -15.32 13.17 5.86
CA VAL A 714 -14.21 12.70 6.70
C VAL A 714 -14.48 11.28 7.22
N ASN A 715 -15.69 10.98 7.69
CA ASN A 715 -16.06 9.63 8.12
C ASN A 715 -16.06 8.63 6.96
N SER A 716 -16.34 9.06 5.72
CA SER A 716 -16.18 8.20 4.53
C SER A 716 -14.71 7.87 4.24
N LEU A 717 -13.76 8.67 4.72
CA LEU A 717 -12.32 8.31 4.67
C LEU A 717 -12.00 7.21 5.70
N ALA A 718 -12.80 7.11 6.76
CA ALA A 718 -12.72 6.13 7.84
C ALA A 718 -13.72 4.97 7.67
N SER A 719 -14.15 4.68 6.44
CA SER A 719 -15.07 3.57 6.18
C SER A 719 -14.54 2.62 5.12
N ILE A 720 -15.00 1.37 5.23
CA ILE A 720 -14.79 0.32 4.24
C ILE A 720 -16.15 -0.02 3.63
N PRO A 721 -16.33 0.17 2.31
CA PRO A 721 -17.54 -0.28 1.64
C PRO A 721 -17.59 -1.81 1.66
N LEU A 722 -18.76 -2.34 1.97
CA LEU A 722 -19.07 -3.76 1.94
C LEU A 722 -19.77 -4.07 0.62
N GLU A 723 -19.46 -5.25 0.10
CA GLU A 723 -20.10 -5.80 -1.09
C GLU A 723 -21.63 -5.93 -0.94
N CYS A 724 -22.13 -6.13 0.28
CA CYS A 724 -23.54 -6.35 0.59
C CYS A 724 -23.89 -5.86 2.01
N ALA A 725 -25.18 -5.92 2.36
CA ALA A 725 -25.62 -5.78 3.74
C ALA A 725 -25.25 -7.06 4.50
N PRO A 726 -24.40 -7.01 5.54
CA PRO A 726 -23.95 -8.21 6.23
C PRO A 726 -25.08 -8.82 7.06
N VAL A 727 -25.14 -10.15 7.08
CA VAL A 727 -26.05 -10.94 7.93
C VAL A 727 -25.27 -11.53 9.08
N GLY A 728 -25.69 -11.22 10.31
CA GLY A 728 -25.00 -11.64 11.52
C GLY A 728 -23.85 -10.70 11.89
N GLN A 729 -22.89 -11.23 12.65
CA GLN A 729 -21.80 -10.43 13.21
C GLN A 729 -20.71 -10.15 12.15
N ILE A 730 -20.20 -8.92 12.14
CA ILE A 730 -18.97 -8.57 11.42
C ILE A 730 -17.79 -8.73 12.38
N ASN A 731 -16.73 -9.39 11.93
CA ASN A 731 -15.46 -9.41 12.62
C ASN A 731 -14.49 -8.43 11.96
N VAL A 732 -14.00 -7.48 12.74
CA VAL A 732 -12.98 -6.52 12.31
C VAL A 732 -11.70 -6.79 13.09
N THR A 733 -10.61 -7.02 12.37
CA THR A 733 -9.27 -7.14 12.96
C THR A 733 -8.39 -6.03 12.41
N ILE A 734 -7.70 -5.30 13.29
CA ILE A 734 -6.79 -4.22 12.90
C ILE A 734 -5.37 -4.61 13.33
N THR A 735 -4.41 -4.54 12.40
CA THR A 735 -3.01 -4.92 12.63
C THR A 735 -2.06 -3.79 12.20
N PRO A 736 -1.19 -3.25 13.06
CA PRO A 736 -1.07 -3.49 14.50
C PRO A 736 -2.35 -3.14 15.28
N SER A 737 -2.60 -3.87 16.37
CA SER A 737 -3.80 -3.71 17.20
C SER A 737 -3.88 -2.31 17.81
N MET A 738 -5.10 -1.84 18.06
CA MET A 738 -5.37 -0.53 18.66
C MET A 738 -6.42 -0.65 19.75
N SER A 739 -6.25 0.12 20.82
CA SER A 739 -6.92 -0.07 22.11
C SER A 739 -8.37 0.43 22.16
N SER A 740 -8.85 1.17 21.15
CA SER A 740 -10.23 1.63 21.07
C SER A 740 -10.61 2.04 19.64
N VAL A 741 -11.25 1.13 18.89
CA VAL A 741 -12.00 1.49 17.66
C VAL A 741 -13.40 0.91 17.79
N ALA A 742 -14.39 1.79 17.83
CA ALA A 742 -15.77 1.41 17.63
C ALA A 742 -16.02 1.17 16.13
N THR A 743 -16.68 0.07 15.81
CA THR A 743 -17.12 -0.27 14.46
C THR A 743 -18.63 -0.13 14.39
N GLN A 744 -19.13 0.66 13.44
CA GLN A 744 -20.57 0.78 13.18
C GLN A 744 -20.89 0.41 11.74
N LEU A 745 -22.01 -0.29 11.56
CA LEU A 745 -22.59 -0.57 10.26
C LEU A 745 -23.46 0.61 9.82
N GLN A 746 -23.16 1.20 8.65
CA GLN A 746 -24.02 2.20 8.01
C GLN A 746 -24.05 1.94 6.49
N ASN A 747 -25.23 1.73 5.92
CA ASN A 747 -25.49 1.60 4.48
C ASN A 747 -24.43 0.77 3.72
N ASN A 748 -24.30 -0.52 4.07
CA ASN A 748 -23.29 -1.44 3.52
C ASN A 748 -21.87 -0.92 3.62
N SER A 749 -21.52 -0.21 4.69
CA SER A 749 -20.15 0.16 5.01
C SER A 749 -19.87 -0.07 6.49
N VAL A 750 -18.64 -0.47 6.81
CA VAL A 750 -18.15 -0.44 8.19
C VAL A 750 -17.45 0.89 8.40
N VAL A 751 -17.96 1.66 9.35
CA VAL A 751 -17.41 2.96 9.76
C VAL A 751 -16.62 2.77 11.05
N PHE A 752 -15.42 3.34 11.10
CA PHE A 752 -14.53 3.28 12.24
C PHE A 752 -14.54 4.60 13.02
N SER A 753 -14.68 4.53 14.35
CA SER A 753 -14.57 5.68 15.24
C SER A 753 -13.65 5.37 16.43
N PRO A 754 -12.50 6.05 16.56
CA PRO A 754 -11.93 7.03 15.64
C PRO A 754 -11.51 6.40 14.30
N ALA A 755 -11.20 7.24 13.30
CA ALA A 755 -10.62 6.80 12.04
C ALA A 755 -9.35 5.97 12.25
N ILE A 756 -9.17 4.92 11.46
CA ILE A 756 -7.99 4.05 11.57
C ILE A 756 -6.77 4.81 11.03
N PRO A 757 -5.68 4.99 11.80
CA PRO A 757 -4.51 5.70 11.29
C PRO A 757 -3.73 4.87 10.26
N ALA A 758 -3.03 5.58 9.38
CA ALA A 758 -2.17 4.97 8.36
C ALA A 758 -1.12 4.01 8.95
N GLY A 759 -0.72 3.03 8.15
CA GLY A 759 0.21 1.96 8.55
C GLY A 759 -0.44 0.77 9.25
N ARG A 760 -1.78 0.69 9.26
CA ARG A 760 -2.55 -0.43 9.83
C ARG A 760 -3.34 -1.16 8.74
N THR A 761 -3.36 -2.48 8.78
CA THR A 761 -4.22 -3.32 7.96
C THR A 761 -5.53 -3.60 8.69
N VAL A 762 -6.63 -3.34 8.02
CA VAL A 762 -7.99 -3.64 8.47
C VAL A 762 -8.47 -4.86 7.71
N LYS A 763 -8.78 -5.92 8.44
CA LYS A 763 -9.44 -7.11 7.93
C LYS A 763 -10.89 -7.10 8.40
N VAL A 764 -11.83 -7.15 7.47
CA VAL A 764 -13.27 -7.21 7.73
C VAL A 764 -13.78 -8.54 7.20
N GLU A 765 -14.39 -9.33 8.08
CA GLU A 765 -14.98 -10.63 7.78
C GLU A 765 -16.47 -10.58 8.10
N TYR A 766 -17.31 -10.90 7.13
CA TYR A 766 -18.76 -10.83 7.28
C TYR A 766 -19.46 -11.81 6.33
N ASN A 767 -20.75 -12.06 6.56
CA ASN A 767 -21.55 -12.90 5.68
C ASN A 767 -22.49 -12.04 4.83
N CYS A 768 -22.52 -12.28 3.54
CA CYS A 768 -23.55 -11.74 2.65
C CYS A 768 -24.75 -12.67 2.55
N PRO A 769 -25.98 -12.16 2.46
CA PRO A 769 -27.11 -12.97 2.06
C PRO A 769 -26.87 -13.43 0.62
N ARG A 770 -26.92 -14.74 0.41
CA ARG A 770 -27.15 -15.33 -0.90
C ARG A 770 -28.66 -15.22 -1.16
N SER A 771 -29.11 -14.04 -1.61
CA SER A 771 -30.49 -13.84 -2.08
C SER A 771 -30.83 -14.85 -3.15
#